data_AF-A0A0M0JNY5-F1
#
_entry.id   AF-A0A0M0JNY5-F1
#
_cell.length_a   1.000
_cell.length_b   1.000
_cell.length_c   1.000
_cell.angle_alpha   90.00
_cell.angle_beta   90.00
_cell.angle_gamma   90.00
#
_symmetry.space_group_name_H-M   'P 1'
#
loop_
_entity.id
_entity.type
_entity.pdbx_description
1 polymer ?
#
loop_
_entity_poly.entity_id
_entity_poly.type
_entity_poly.pdbx_seq_one_letter_code
_entity_poly.pdbx_strand_id
1 'polypeptide(L)'
;MLPSKPKLQCRCCGPSLLFEEDAPPEEPQDTTDYYALRFDGVRRLYGKAAPSNLRSARVVVVGLGGVGSWAVEALARSGVGTLVLIDPDEICISNTNRQLHALKSTVGRSKARELAARIIEINPECAVHVREEWVTEANAHGMLQHEAAEAHSAGGTLAVLDAIDEHREKAAMVRAAHALGVHLVCVGATGGKADPTAIRVADLYNVTDDLLLKNVRRHLRKAYGYPEGVAGSPRRRRGKQRFGVQCVHSLEPVRTIASGLGTQCDRFGTACFGTGAFGFAAAAAITEVLARGEPTPERPPLPPLPPLAPPPEAGASILDLWNESEDEADAADAADAEDAEDGEGVGEGGGMGAEPTVTSEAQAAQTQPGESASSSSHLPADAGGEAAATPTIREGPSTSASSWAIFDSHTHAIGEARALLAGPAPAGVCLMSVGEAEWPAMLQAAADAAALQPTAAAAEVTGTTRVAMGVHPWYVDAQTDGWPERLRASLLREPGAVVGEAGLDRARLDSSWDAQLVAFRTQLRLAAELRRALVVHCVRADGALLDLLRAEAAAASSLPPVLVMHAFGGSVETAATLARLSASASRTCRIFFGFSARAVRLRRAAAVIASVPADALLLESDEHTADGAAAALAEACARVAHARGWSEADAAARTAANARQAFNVDAWAL
;
A
#
# COMPACT_ATOMS: atom_id res chain seq x y z
N MET A 1 -40.91 19.37 47.67
CA MET A 1 -41.44 19.70 46.33
C MET A 1 -40.48 20.68 45.68
N LEU A 2 -39.61 20.19 44.80
CA LEU A 2 -38.79 21.03 43.91
C LEU A 2 -39.43 20.97 42.52
N PRO A 3 -39.56 22.10 41.79
CA PRO A 3 -40.28 22.15 40.53
C PRO A 3 -39.50 21.44 39.42
N SER A 4 -40.21 20.65 38.62
CA SER A 4 -39.70 19.96 37.44
C SER A 4 -39.17 20.96 36.40
N LYS A 5 -38.01 20.65 35.82
CA LYS A 5 -37.43 21.42 34.71
C LYS A 5 -38.32 21.31 33.45
N PRO A 6 -38.45 22.35 32.63
CA PRO A 6 -39.28 22.31 31.42
C PRO A 6 -38.65 21.43 30.33
N LYS A 7 -39.46 20.56 29.70
CA LYS A 7 -39.09 19.74 28.53
C LYS A 7 -38.71 20.67 27.35
N LEU A 8 -37.53 20.46 26.75
CA LEU A 8 -37.06 21.19 25.56
C LEU A 8 -37.89 20.77 24.33
N GLN A 9 -38.65 21.71 23.75
CA GLN A 9 -39.45 21.52 22.53
C GLN A 9 -38.66 21.90 21.27
N CYS A 10 -38.55 20.99 20.28
CA CYS A 10 -38.12 21.33 18.91
C CYS A 10 -39.21 22.17 18.21
N ARG A 11 -38.92 23.43 17.86
CA ARG A 11 -39.85 24.33 17.14
C ARG A 11 -40.24 23.88 15.71
N CYS A 12 -39.46 23.00 15.09
CA CYS A 12 -39.69 22.54 13.70
C CYS A 12 -40.54 21.27 13.60
N CYS A 13 -40.65 20.49 14.67
CA CYS A 13 -41.09 19.09 14.63
C CYS A 13 -42.54 18.88 15.12
N GLY A 14 -43.12 19.85 15.84
CA GLY A 14 -44.35 19.59 16.62
C GLY A 14 -44.11 18.60 17.78
N PRO A 15 -45.11 18.32 18.63
CA PRO A 15 -44.95 17.45 19.79
C PRO A 15 -44.99 15.99 19.35
N SER A 16 -43.84 15.40 19.04
CA SER A 16 -43.73 13.95 18.84
C SER A 16 -42.37 13.42 19.27
N LEU A 17 -42.45 12.41 20.14
CA LEU A 17 -41.41 11.45 20.53
C LEU A 17 -40.30 11.97 21.45
N LEU A 18 -40.67 12.22 22.71
CA LEU A 18 -39.77 11.94 23.83
C LEU A 18 -40.28 10.64 24.47
N PHE A 19 -39.44 9.60 24.46
CA PHE A 19 -39.70 8.31 25.09
C PHE A 19 -40.12 8.52 26.56
N GLU A 20 -41.29 8.02 26.94
CA GLU A 20 -41.67 7.83 28.34
C GLU A 20 -41.33 6.38 28.70
N GLU A 21 -40.44 6.21 29.69
CA GLU A 21 -40.23 4.94 30.36
C GLU A 21 -41.40 4.66 31.32
N ASP A 22 -41.70 3.36 31.50
CA ASP A 22 -42.61 2.73 32.46
C ASP A 22 -44.06 2.43 32.05
N ALA A 23 -44.24 1.40 31.22
CA ALA A 23 -45.11 0.22 31.41
C ALA A 23 -45.10 -0.63 30.11
N PRO A 24 -45.17 -1.97 30.13
CA PRO A 24 -45.15 -2.76 28.89
C PRO A 24 -46.56 -2.82 28.29
N PRO A 25 -46.82 -2.27 27.09
CA PRO A 25 -48.02 -2.59 26.35
C PRO A 25 -47.69 -3.67 25.30
N GLU A 26 -48.71 -4.42 24.89
CA GLU A 26 -48.66 -5.28 23.70
C GLU A 26 -47.98 -4.55 22.53
N GLU A 27 -47.05 -5.22 21.82
CA GLU A 27 -46.27 -4.63 20.72
C GLU A 27 -47.22 -3.96 19.71
N PRO A 28 -47.24 -2.62 19.64
CA PRO A 28 -47.92 -1.94 18.55
C PRO A 28 -47.12 -2.27 17.29
N GLN A 29 -47.77 -2.84 16.27
CA GLN A 29 -47.16 -2.94 14.95
C GLN A 29 -46.89 -1.52 14.46
N ASP A 30 -45.64 -1.07 14.56
CA ASP A 30 -45.22 0.26 14.19
C ASP A 30 -45.36 0.43 12.68
N THR A 31 -46.45 1.07 12.26
CA THR A 31 -46.76 1.37 10.85
C THR A 31 -46.12 2.68 10.39
N THR A 32 -45.27 3.30 11.22
CA THR A 32 -44.64 4.58 10.93
C THR A 32 -43.56 4.43 9.86
N ASP A 33 -43.71 5.14 8.74
CA ASP A 33 -42.64 5.27 7.73
C ASP A 33 -41.54 6.21 8.25
N TYR A 34 -40.60 5.66 9.03
CA TYR A 34 -39.49 6.43 9.60
C TYR A 34 -38.55 6.99 8.52
N TYR A 35 -38.41 6.33 7.37
CA TYR A 35 -37.68 6.88 6.24
C TYR A 35 -38.30 8.22 5.79
N ALA A 36 -39.62 8.25 5.62
CA ALA A 36 -40.32 9.49 5.24
C ALA A 36 -40.13 10.61 6.28
N LEU A 37 -40.12 10.28 7.58
CA LEU A 37 -39.86 11.26 8.64
C LEU A 37 -38.43 11.80 8.61
N ARG A 38 -37.42 10.93 8.47
CA ARG A 38 -36.00 11.31 8.41
C ARG A 38 -35.72 12.27 7.25
N PHE A 39 -36.32 12.01 6.09
CA PHE A 39 -36.00 12.71 4.84
C PHE A 39 -37.09 13.67 4.35
N ASP A 40 -38.04 14.07 5.22
CA ASP A 40 -39.09 15.03 4.84
C ASP A 40 -38.49 16.38 4.38
N GLY A 41 -37.34 16.78 4.95
CA GLY A 41 -36.59 17.94 4.49
C GLY A 41 -36.15 17.85 3.03
N VAL A 42 -35.68 16.68 2.61
CA VAL A 42 -35.27 16.39 1.23
C VAL A 42 -36.48 16.41 0.30
N ARG A 43 -37.61 15.84 0.72
CA ARG A 43 -38.90 15.91 -0.01
C ARG A 43 -39.35 17.35 -0.24
N ARG A 44 -39.25 18.21 0.77
CA ARG A 44 -39.63 19.63 0.64
C ARG A 44 -38.70 20.42 -0.27
N LEU A 45 -37.43 20.03 -0.36
CA LEU A 45 -36.43 20.67 -1.21
C LEU A 45 -36.52 20.24 -2.68
N TYR A 46 -36.58 18.93 -2.92
CA TYR A 46 -36.50 18.35 -4.27
C TYR A 46 -37.85 17.91 -4.85
N GLY A 47 -38.93 18.00 -4.07
CA GLY A 47 -40.28 17.67 -4.48
C GLY A 47 -40.70 16.24 -4.13
N LYS A 48 -41.95 15.90 -4.48
CA LYS A 48 -42.62 14.67 -4.02
C LYS A 48 -41.98 13.37 -4.51
N ALA A 49 -41.39 13.37 -5.71
CA ALA A 49 -40.78 12.17 -6.30
C ALA A 49 -39.39 11.86 -5.72
N ALA A 50 -38.71 12.86 -5.17
CA ALA A 50 -37.31 12.74 -4.79
C ALA A 50 -37.02 11.65 -3.75
N PRO A 51 -37.78 11.50 -2.65
CA PRO A 51 -37.51 10.42 -1.69
C PRO A 51 -37.64 9.03 -2.33
N SER A 52 -38.61 8.82 -3.22
CA SER A 52 -38.76 7.53 -3.91
C SER A 52 -37.58 7.25 -4.83
N ASN A 53 -37.13 8.25 -5.60
CA ASN A 53 -36.00 8.11 -6.52
C ASN A 53 -34.68 7.88 -5.76
N LEU A 54 -34.47 8.59 -4.64
CA LEU A 54 -33.27 8.44 -3.82
C LEU A 54 -33.27 7.11 -3.06
N ARG A 55 -34.42 6.66 -2.56
CA ARG A 55 -34.57 5.36 -1.89
C ARG A 55 -34.32 4.18 -2.83
N SER A 56 -34.61 4.30 -4.12
CA SER A 56 -34.27 3.27 -5.12
C SER A 56 -32.88 3.44 -5.73
N ALA A 57 -32.19 4.55 -5.47
CA ALA A 57 -30.89 4.81 -6.06
C ALA A 57 -29.75 4.04 -5.37
N ARG A 58 -28.79 3.62 -6.18
CA ARG A 58 -27.52 3.03 -5.79
C ARG A 58 -26.39 3.99 -6.13
N VAL A 59 -25.58 4.36 -5.14
CA VAL A 59 -24.44 5.25 -5.36
C VAL A 59 -23.15 4.54 -4.95
N VAL A 60 -22.24 4.41 -5.92
CA VAL A 60 -20.88 3.94 -5.70
C VAL A 60 -20.00 5.14 -5.36
N VAL A 61 -19.35 5.11 -4.21
CA VAL A 61 -18.38 6.12 -3.79
C VAL A 61 -17.00 5.49 -3.74
N VAL A 62 -16.09 5.98 -4.58
CA VAL A 62 -14.71 5.48 -4.65
C VAL A 62 -13.75 6.49 -4.05
N GLY A 63 -12.95 6.04 -3.09
CA GLY A 63 -12.07 6.88 -2.29
C GLY A 63 -12.82 7.55 -1.14
N LEU A 64 -12.59 7.10 0.08
CA LEU A 64 -13.27 7.51 1.32
C LEU A 64 -12.39 8.41 2.19
N GLY A 65 -11.50 9.16 1.54
CA GLY A 65 -10.61 10.13 2.16
C GLY A 65 -11.28 11.47 2.49
N GLY A 66 -10.54 12.57 2.28
CA GLY A 66 -10.95 13.92 2.67
C GLY A 66 -12.21 14.46 1.99
N VAL A 67 -12.58 13.90 0.84
CA VAL A 67 -13.80 14.27 0.10
C VAL A 67 -14.87 13.21 0.29
N GLY A 68 -14.55 11.95 -0.04
CA GLY A 68 -15.54 10.87 -0.07
C GLY A 68 -16.22 10.61 1.27
N SER A 69 -15.50 10.73 2.39
CA SER A 69 -16.10 10.54 3.72
C SER A 69 -17.25 11.52 4.01
N TRP A 70 -17.13 12.78 3.59
CA TRP A 70 -18.20 13.79 3.71
C TRP A 70 -19.29 13.63 2.66
N ALA A 71 -18.92 13.16 1.46
CA ALA A 71 -19.89 12.89 0.42
C ALA A 71 -20.82 11.73 0.82
N VAL A 72 -20.28 10.66 1.38
CA VAL A 72 -21.03 9.52 1.92
C VAL A 72 -22.01 9.96 3.00
N GLU A 73 -21.54 10.76 3.96
CA GLU A 73 -22.38 11.34 5.01
C GLU A 73 -23.56 12.13 4.43
N ALA A 74 -23.29 12.99 3.44
CA ALA A 74 -24.32 13.79 2.80
C ALA A 74 -25.31 12.94 2.01
N LEU A 75 -24.85 11.92 1.27
CA LEU A 75 -25.72 11.00 0.52
C LEU A 75 -26.62 10.18 1.46
N ALA A 76 -26.08 9.68 2.57
CA ALA A 76 -26.87 8.98 3.60
C ALA A 76 -27.94 9.91 4.20
N ARG A 77 -27.57 11.16 4.50
CA ARG A 77 -28.50 12.19 5.02
C ARG A 77 -29.49 12.71 3.98
N SER A 78 -29.25 12.48 2.70
CA SER A 78 -30.19 12.75 1.60
C SER A 78 -31.18 11.60 1.39
N GLY A 79 -31.01 10.46 2.05
CA GLY A 79 -31.90 9.31 1.91
C GLY A 79 -31.58 8.40 0.73
N VAL A 80 -30.33 8.39 0.23
CA VAL A 80 -29.91 7.37 -0.74
C VAL A 80 -30.12 5.98 -0.15
N GLY A 81 -30.81 5.11 -0.90
CA GLY A 81 -31.20 3.79 -0.42
C GLY A 81 -30.09 2.75 -0.44
N THR A 82 -29.11 2.89 -1.33
CA THR A 82 -27.95 2.00 -1.36
C THR A 82 -26.64 2.74 -1.57
N LEU A 83 -25.67 2.50 -0.70
CA LEU A 83 -24.31 3.04 -0.77
C LEU A 83 -23.28 1.92 -0.90
N VAL A 84 -22.45 1.99 -1.93
CA VAL A 84 -21.32 1.09 -2.15
C VAL A 84 -20.04 1.87 -1.86
N LEU A 85 -19.31 1.46 -0.84
CA LEU A 85 -18.16 2.15 -0.29
C LEU A 85 -16.89 1.41 -0.71
N ILE A 86 -16.05 2.05 -1.53
CA ILE A 86 -14.85 1.43 -2.10
C ILE A 86 -13.61 2.20 -1.64
N ASP A 87 -12.90 1.61 -0.68
CA ASP A 87 -11.61 2.11 -0.18
C ASP A 87 -10.93 0.99 0.64
N PRO A 88 -9.71 0.58 0.30
CA PRO A 88 -8.97 -0.45 1.04
C PRO A 88 -8.21 0.11 2.26
N ASP A 89 -8.14 1.43 2.44
CA ASP A 89 -7.33 2.04 3.49
C ASP A 89 -7.95 1.92 4.88
N GLU A 90 -7.06 1.99 5.87
CA GLU A 90 -7.39 2.22 7.27
C GLU A 90 -7.34 3.71 7.63
N ILE A 91 -8.02 4.07 8.71
CA ILE A 91 -8.07 5.42 9.27
C ILE A 91 -6.73 5.73 9.93
N CYS A 92 -6.06 6.79 9.49
CA CYS A 92 -4.82 7.29 10.08
C CYS A 92 -5.07 8.53 10.94
N ILE A 93 -4.29 8.73 12.01
CA ILE A 93 -4.32 9.97 12.81
C ILE A 93 -4.08 11.23 11.96
N SER A 94 -3.25 11.16 10.90
CA SER A 94 -3.02 12.29 10.00
C SER A 94 -4.25 12.67 9.17
N ASN A 95 -5.31 11.86 9.19
CA ASN A 95 -6.57 12.13 8.51
C ASN A 95 -7.48 13.10 9.29
N THR A 96 -7.23 13.32 10.59
CA THR A 96 -8.07 14.13 11.49
C THR A 96 -8.32 15.55 10.96
N ASN A 97 -7.38 16.14 10.22
CA ASN A 97 -7.55 17.48 9.68
C ASN A 97 -8.63 17.59 8.58
N ARG A 98 -9.09 16.47 7.99
CA ARG A 98 -9.88 16.50 6.75
C ARG A 98 -10.88 15.35 6.52
N GLN A 99 -10.83 14.25 7.27
CA GLN A 99 -11.68 13.08 7.03
C GLN A 99 -12.69 12.89 8.17
N LEU A 100 -13.96 12.68 7.84
CA LEU A 100 -15.06 12.64 8.81
C LEU A 100 -14.91 11.53 9.86
N HIS A 101 -14.46 10.35 9.43
CA HIS A 101 -14.36 9.15 10.27
C HIS A 101 -13.09 9.13 11.14
N ALA A 102 -12.18 10.10 11.00
CA ALA A 102 -10.89 10.12 11.69
C ALA A 102 -11.00 10.68 13.12
N LEU A 103 -11.50 9.85 14.03
CA LEU A 103 -11.62 10.11 15.47
C LEU A 103 -10.56 9.33 16.24
N LYS A 104 -10.25 9.77 17.47
CA LYS A 104 -9.31 9.04 18.34
C LYS A 104 -9.66 7.56 18.48
N SER A 105 -10.95 7.23 18.57
CA SER A 105 -11.44 5.86 18.78
C SER A 105 -11.44 4.98 17.53
N THR A 106 -11.24 5.56 16.35
CA THR A 106 -11.43 4.87 15.06
C THR A 106 -10.13 4.71 14.26
N VAL A 107 -9.02 5.31 14.71
CA VAL A 107 -7.68 5.11 14.13
C VAL A 107 -7.35 3.61 14.06
N GLY A 108 -6.81 3.16 12.92
CA GLY A 108 -6.45 1.77 12.64
C GLY A 108 -7.62 0.89 12.17
N ARG A 109 -8.84 1.41 12.11
CA ARG A 109 -10.00 0.70 11.53
C ARG A 109 -10.11 0.97 10.03
N SER A 110 -10.82 0.11 9.31
CA SER A 110 -11.16 0.34 7.90
C SER A 110 -12.01 1.60 7.73
N LYS A 111 -11.62 2.49 6.79
CA LYS A 111 -12.39 3.69 6.45
C LYS A 111 -13.80 3.33 5.99
N ALA A 112 -13.90 2.31 5.13
CA ALA A 112 -15.16 1.89 4.54
C ALA A 112 -16.10 1.29 5.58
N ARG A 113 -15.61 0.44 6.48
CA ARG A 113 -16.45 -0.16 7.52
C ARG A 113 -16.91 0.83 8.58
N GLU A 114 -16.05 1.77 8.98
CA GLU A 114 -16.42 2.81 9.95
C GLU A 114 -17.51 3.73 9.39
N LEU A 115 -17.39 4.14 8.12
CA LEU A 115 -18.46 4.87 7.44
C LEU A 115 -19.73 4.03 7.29
N ALA A 116 -19.61 2.73 7.01
CA ALA A 116 -20.77 1.85 6.92
C ALA A 116 -21.56 1.81 8.24
N ALA A 117 -20.88 1.61 9.37
CA ALA A 117 -21.50 1.64 10.70
C ALA A 117 -22.22 2.97 10.95
N ARG A 118 -21.55 4.08 10.62
CA ARG A 118 -22.10 5.42 10.75
C ARG A 118 -23.34 5.67 9.87
N ILE A 119 -23.37 5.14 8.65
CA ILE A 119 -24.54 5.27 7.76
C ILE A 119 -25.75 4.56 8.36
N ILE A 120 -25.58 3.39 8.95
CA ILE A 120 -26.68 2.64 9.58
C ILE A 120 -27.28 3.44 10.75
N GLU A 121 -26.48 4.18 11.51
CA GLU A 121 -26.99 5.10 12.55
C GLU A 121 -27.82 6.26 11.97
N ILE A 122 -27.49 6.72 10.75
CA ILE A 122 -28.19 7.81 10.06
C ILE A 122 -29.49 7.30 9.42
N ASN A 123 -29.39 6.21 8.67
CA ASN A 123 -30.47 5.59 7.91
C ASN A 123 -30.39 4.07 8.05
N PRO A 124 -31.10 3.47 9.03
CA PRO A 124 -31.11 2.02 9.23
C PRO A 124 -31.65 1.22 8.04
N GLU A 125 -32.37 1.87 7.12
CA GLU A 125 -32.92 1.27 5.91
C GLU A 125 -31.98 1.36 4.70
N CYS A 126 -30.83 2.04 4.84
CA CYS A 126 -29.83 2.11 3.78
C CYS A 126 -29.10 0.76 3.67
N ALA A 127 -29.09 0.16 2.48
CA ALA A 127 -28.21 -0.95 2.18
C ALA A 127 -26.79 -0.43 1.98
N VAL A 128 -25.84 -0.92 2.78
CA VAL A 128 -24.43 -0.51 2.66
C VAL A 128 -23.57 -1.70 2.26
N HIS A 129 -22.85 -1.56 1.15
CA HIS A 129 -21.90 -2.55 0.66
C HIS A 129 -20.49 -2.01 0.79
N VAL A 130 -19.59 -2.79 1.39
CA VAL A 130 -18.19 -2.41 1.58
C VAL A 130 -17.31 -3.26 0.66
N ARG A 131 -16.42 -2.60 -0.07
CA ARG A 131 -15.39 -3.21 -0.91
C ARG A 131 -14.02 -2.64 -0.53
N GLU A 132 -13.21 -3.45 0.13
CA GLU A 132 -11.86 -3.09 0.58
C GLU A 132 -10.83 -3.47 -0.50
N GLU A 133 -10.98 -2.91 -1.69
CA GLU A 133 -10.17 -3.20 -2.87
C GLU A 133 -9.78 -1.90 -3.61
N TRP A 134 -8.64 -1.91 -4.29
CA TRP A 134 -8.22 -0.81 -5.16
C TRP A 134 -9.01 -0.84 -6.47
N VAL A 135 -9.41 0.34 -6.95
CA VAL A 135 -9.81 0.50 -8.35
C VAL A 135 -8.55 0.57 -9.20
N THR A 136 -8.53 -0.14 -10.32
CA THR A 136 -7.46 -0.15 -11.31
C THR A 136 -8.05 0.02 -12.70
N GLU A 137 -7.20 0.33 -13.69
CA GLU A 137 -7.64 0.38 -15.09
C GLU A 137 -8.24 -0.97 -15.55
N ALA A 138 -7.78 -2.09 -15.00
CA ALA A 138 -8.24 -3.43 -15.35
C ALA A 138 -9.61 -3.79 -14.74
N ASN A 139 -9.93 -3.32 -13.52
CA ASN A 139 -11.13 -3.76 -12.81
C ASN A 139 -12.31 -2.75 -12.83
N ALA A 140 -12.06 -1.47 -13.15
CA ALA A 140 -13.06 -0.40 -13.05
C ALA A 140 -14.35 -0.70 -13.83
N HIS A 141 -14.24 -1.24 -15.05
CA HIS A 141 -15.42 -1.56 -15.86
C HIS A 141 -16.24 -2.72 -15.29
N GLY A 142 -15.60 -3.85 -15.00
CA GLY A 142 -16.29 -5.03 -14.45
C GLY A 142 -16.95 -4.72 -13.10
N MET A 143 -16.28 -3.91 -12.28
CA MET A 143 -16.82 -3.43 -11.01
C MET A 143 -18.10 -2.60 -11.20
N LEU A 144 -18.08 -1.57 -12.05
CA LEU A 144 -19.27 -0.77 -12.30
C LEU A 144 -20.36 -1.54 -13.05
N GLN A 145 -19.99 -2.49 -13.92
CA GLN A 145 -20.94 -3.33 -14.64
C GLN A 145 -21.73 -4.22 -13.67
N HIS A 146 -21.05 -4.82 -12.68
CA HIS A 146 -21.69 -5.56 -11.61
C HIS A 146 -22.68 -4.67 -10.83
N GLU A 147 -22.24 -3.50 -10.37
CA GLU A 147 -23.11 -2.58 -9.61
C GLU A 147 -24.28 -2.04 -10.45
N ALA A 148 -24.11 -1.90 -11.77
CA ALA A 148 -25.17 -1.50 -12.69
C ALA A 148 -26.22 -2.61 -12.85
N ALA A 149 -25.79 -3.87 -12.93
CA ALA A 149 -26.68 -5.03 -12.98
C ALA A 149 -27.49 -5.17 -11.68
N GLU A 150 -26.86 -4.94 -10.52
CA GLU A 150 -27.53 -4.93 -9.22
C GLU A 150 -28.57 -3.79 -9.13
N ALA A 151 -28.19 -2.57 -9.53
CA ALA A 151 -29.11 -1.45 -9.55
C ALA A 151 -30.31 -1.70 -10.49
N HIS A 152 -30.06 -2.24 -11.69
CA HIS A 152 -31.11 -2.57 -12.66
C HIS A 152 -32.08 -3.63 -12.12
N SER A 153 -31.55 -4.69 -11.51
CA SER A 153 -32.34 -5.78 -10.93
C SER A 153 -33.23 -5.30 -9.78
N ALA A 154 -32.78 -4.29 -9.04
CA ALA A 154 -33.55 -3.64 -7.98
C ALA A 154 -34.53 -2.55 -8.49
N GLY A 155 -34.63 -2.32 -9.81
CA GLY A 155 -35.45 -1.24 -10.40
C GLY A 155 -34.92 0.16 -10.08
N GLY A 156 -33.65 0.27 -9.73
CA GLY A 156 -32.96 1.48 -9.31
C GLY A 156 -32.08 2.11 -10.39
N THR A 157 -31.47 3.25 -10.04
CA THR A 157 -30.47 3.93 -10.89
C THR A 157 -29.11 3.86 -10.23
N LEU A 158 -28.05 3.60 -11.02
CA LEU A 158 -26.66 3.68 -10.57
C LEU A 158 -26.09 5.09 -10.83
N ALA A 159 -25.43 5.64 -9.82
CA ALA A 159 -24.54 6.79 -9.97
C ALA A 159 -23.19 6.54 -9.29
N VAL A 160 -22.16 7.25 -9.75
CA VAL A 160 -20.79 7.12 -9.27
C VAL A 160 -20.27 8.46 -8.78
N LEU A 161 -19.75 8.49 -7.56
CA LEU A 161 -19.00 9.61 -7.01
C LEU A 161 -17.54 9.19 -6.88
N ASP A 162 -16.70 9.80 -7.70
CA ASP A 162 -15.30 9.43 -7.81
C ASP A 162 -14.40 10.47 -7.11
N ALA A 163 -13.93 10.08 -5.92
CA ALA A 163 -13.03 10.85 -5.06
C ALA A 163 -11.62 10.22 -4.95
N ILE A 164 -11.22 9.41 -5.95
CA ILE A 164 -9.84 8.91 -6.12
C ILE A 164 -8.88 10.09 -6.34
N ASP A 165 -7.68 10.01 -5.78
CA ASP A 165 -6.62 11.03 -5.88
C ASP A 165 -5.58 10.77 -6.99
N GLU A 166 -5.55 9.56 -7.56
CA GLU A 166 -4.70 9.22 -8.71
C GLU A 166 -5.42 9.36 -10.07
N HIS A 167 -4.69 9.87 -11.07
CA HIS A 167 -5.29 10.30 -12.34
C HIS A 167 -5.67 9.16 -13.29
N ARG A 168 -4.96 8.02 -13.26
CA ARG A 168 -5.19 6.89 -14.18
C ARG A 168 -6.47 6.14 -13.83
N GLU A 169 -6.63 5.81 -12.57
CA GLU A 169 -7.78 5.11 -12.00
C GLU A 169 -9.04 5.98 -12.09
N LYS A 170 -8.91 7.29 -11.81
CA LYS A 170 -9.97 8.29 -12.01
C LYS A 170 -10.40 8.37 -13.48
N ALA A 171 -9.46 8.32 -14.42
CA ALA A 171 -9.77 8.25 -15.85
C ALA A 171 -10.45 6.91 -16.24
N ALA A 172 -10.02 5.78 -15.66
CA ALA A 172 -10.66 4.49 -15.87
C ALA A 172 -12.10 4.45 -15.36
N MET A 173 -12.40 5.06 -14.21
CA MET A 173 -13.76 5.21 -13.70
C MET A 173 -14.63 6.05 -14.62
N VAL A 174 -14.10 7.19 -15.11
CA VAL A 174 -14.79 8.02 -16.11
C VAL A 174 -15.11 7.22 -17.37
N ARG A 175 -14.15 6.42 -17.84
CA ARG A 175 -14.30 5.58 -19.03
C ARG A 175 -15.32 4.46 -18.81
N ALA A 176 -15.26 3.76 -17.69
CA ALA A 176 -16.21 2.72 -17.33
C ALA A 176 -17.64 3.27 -17.22
N ALA A 177 -17.81 4.40 -16.53
CA ALA A 177 -19.11 5.05 -16.40
C ALA A 177 -19.66 5.53 -17.74
N HIS A 178 -18.78 6.02 -18.63
CA HIS A 178 -19.13 6.34 -20.01
C HIS A 178 -19.71 5.14 -20.73
N ALA A 179 -18.98 4.03 -20.78
CA ALA A 179 -19.38 2.82 -21.50
C ALA A 179 -20.72 2.24 -21.02
N LEU A 180 -21.00 2.36 -19.71
CA LEU A 180 -22.24 1.86 -19.10
C LEU A 180 -23.39 2.87 -19.14
N GLY A 181 -23.16 4.10 -19.60
CA GLY A 181 -24.19 5.14 -19.62
C GLY A 181 -24.69 5.54 -18.23
N VAL A 182 -23.81 5.50 -17.20
CA VAL A 182 -24.16 5.82 -15.80
C VAL A 182 -23.69 7.21 -15.39
N HIS A 183 -24.41 7.84 -14.46
CA HIS A 183 -24.08 9.17 -13.93
C HIS A 183 -22.76 9.11 -13.18
N LEU A 184 -21.85 10.07 -13.44
CA LEU A 184 -20.58 10.16 -12.73
C LEU A 184 -20.25 11.62 -12.41
N VAL A 185 -19.91 11.85 -11.14
CA VAL A 185 -19.31 13.08 -10.64
C VAL A 185 -17.88 12.78 -10.20
N CYS A 186 -16.94 13.44 -10.86
CA CYS A 186 -15.51 13.35 -10.57
C CYS A 186 -15.11 14.52 -9.68
N VAL A 187 -14.14 14.34 -8.78
CA VAL A 187 -13.67 15.40 -7.88
C VAL A 187 -12.22 15.76 -8.14
N GLY A 188 -11.94 17.06 -8.26
CA GLY A 188 -10.58 17.59 -8.45
C GLY A 188 -9.75 17.65 -7.17
N ALA A 189 -8.51 18.13 -7.30
CA ALA A 189 -7.58 18.19 -6.19
C ALA A 189 -8.05 19.18 -5.11
N THR A 190 -7.99 18.78 -3.83
CA THR A 190 -8.36 19.65 -2.70
C THR A 190 -7.15 20.22 -1.95
N GLY A 191 -5.95 19.69 -2.20
CA GLY A 191 -4.70 20.15 -1.60
C GLY A 191 -4.40 21.62 -1.90
N GLY A 192 -3.95 22.34 -0.87
CA GLY A 192 -3.46 23.72 -0.97
C GLY A 192 -4.56 24.75 -1.18
N LYS A 193 -5.82 24.39 -0.89
CA LYS A 193 -6.99 25.26 -1.04
C LYS A 193 -7.64 25.50 0.32
N ALA A 194 -8.05 26.74 0.58
CA ALA A 194 -8.67 27.14 1.83
C ALA A 194 -9.95 27.95 1.67
N ASP A 195 -10.33 28.35 0.45
CA ASP A 195 -11.58 29.07 0.19
C ASP A 195 -12.66 28.12 -0.35
N PRO A 196 -13.58 27.62 0.50
CA PRO A 196 -14.68 26.77 0.05
C PRO A 196 -15.67 27.50 -0.86
N THR A 197 -15.70 28.84 -0.86
CA THR A 197 -16.62 29.62 -1.71
C THR A 197 -16.18 29.67 -3.17
N ALA A 198 -14.94 29.28 -3.47
CA ALA A 198 -14.39 29.19 -4.82
C ALA A 198 -14.73 27.86 -5.53
N ILE A 199 -15.41 26.92 -4.85
CA ILE A 199 -15.79 25.62 -5.41
C ILE A 199 -16.88 25.78 -6.47
N ARG A 200 -16.72 25.11 -7.61
CA ARG A 200 -17.63 25.10 -8.76
C ARG A 200 -17.82 23.70 -9.29
N VAL A 201 -18.94 23.48 -9.97
CA VAL A 201 -19.21 22.27 -10.75
C VAL A 201 -19.21 22.65 -12.23
N ALA A 202 -18.39 21.96 -13.03
CA ALA A 202 -18.31 22.17 -14.47
C ALA A 202 -18.05 20.83 -15.19
N ASP A 203 -18.27 20.79 -16.50
CA ASP A 203 -17.88 19.62 -17.30
C ASP A 203 -16.35 19.46 -17.29
N LEU A 204 -15.86 18.22 -17.16
CA LEU A 204 -14.44 17.86 -17.09
C LEU A 204 -13.62 18.54 -18.20
N TYR A 205 -14.17 18.65 -19.40
CA TYR A 205 -13.54 19.31 -20.55
C TYR A 205 -13.14 20.76 -20.23
N ASN A 206 -13.97 21.47 -19.48
CA ASN A 206 -13.83 22.91 -19.20
C ASN A 206 -12.96 23.23 -17.97
N VAL A 207 -12.57 22.24 -17.16
CA VAL A 207 -11.84 22.48 -15.90
C VAL A 207 -10.33 22.62 -16.13
N THR A 208 -9.84 23.79 -16.54
CA THR A 208 -8.42 23.94 -16.90
C THR A 208 -7.47 24.12 -15.73
N ASP A 209 -7.98 24.60 -14.59
CA ASP A 209 -7.16 25.16 -13.50
C ASP A 209 -6.94 24.18 -12.34
N ASP A 210 -7.08 22.88 -12.61
CA ASP A 210 -6.86 21.80 -11.65
C ASP A 210 -5.89 20.76 -12.24
N LEU A 211 -4.76 20.53 -11.57
CA LEU A 211 -3.68 19.68 -12.08
C LEU A 211 -4.07 18.20 -12.17
N LEU A 212 -4.81 17.69 -11.18
CA LEU A 212 -5.30 16.32 -11.18
C LEU A 212 -6.24 16.12 -12.37
N LEU A 213 -7.25 16.98 -12.51
CA LEU A 213 -8.21 16.87 -13.61
C LEU A 213 -7.58 17.16 -14.99
N LYS A 214 -6.52 17.97 -15.05
CA LYS A 214 -5.70 18.15 -16.26
C LYS A 214 -5.02 16.85 -16.67
N ASN A 215 -4.46 16.09 -15.74
CA ASN A 215 -3.83 14.81 -16.02
C ASN A 215 -4.86 13.73 -16.38
N VAL A 216 -6.02 13.71 -15.71
CA VAL A 216 -7.16 12.84 -16.08
C VAL A 216 -7.57 13.10 -17.53
N ARG A 217 -7.77 14.36 -17.93
CA ARG A 217 -8.08 14.69 -19.33
C ARG A 217 -7.01 14.25 -20.31
N ARG A 218 -5.74 14.36 -19.94
CA ARG A 218 -4.63 13.92 -20.79
C ARG A 218 -4.66 12.41 -20.98
N HIS A 219 -4.85 11.66 -19.90
CA HIS A 219 -4.97 10.20 -19.94
C HIS A 219 -6.19 9.75 -20.75
N LEU A 220 -7.36 10.35 -20.52
CA LEU A 220 -8.58 10.06 -21.29
C LEU A 220 -8.39 10.23 -22.81
N ARG A 221 -7.61 11.23 -23.24
CA ARG A 221 -7.29 11.44 -24.66
C ARG A 221 -6.31 10.38 -25.17
N LYS A 222 -5.18 10.21 -24.46
CA LYS A 222 -4.10 9.30 -24.88
C LYS A 222 -4.57 7.84 -24.89
N ALA A 223 -5.23 7.40 -23.81
CA ALA A 223 -5.58 6.00 -23.61
C ALA A 223 -6.95 5.61 -24.17
N TYR A 224 -7.93 6.52 -24.21
CA TYR A 224 -9.33 6.16 -24.54
C TYR A 224 -9.95 6.98 -25.69
N GLY A 225 -9.16 7.81 -26.38
CA GLY A 225 -9.63 8.51 -27.58
C GLY A 225 -10.66 9.62 -27.32
N TYR A 226 -10.70 10.20 -26.12
CA TYR A 226 -11.52 11.39 -25.88
C TYR A 226 -11.09 12.54 -26.81
N PRO A 227 -12.03 13.39 -27.27
CA PRO A 227 -11.71 14.40 -28.27
C PRO A 227 -10.69 15.43 -27.75
N GLU A 228 -9.70 15.73 -28.60
CA GLU A 228 -8.85 16.89 -28.40
C GLU A 228 -9.66 18.16 -28.63
N GLY A 229 -9.50 19.14 -27.75
CA GLY A 229 -10.02 20.48 -28.03
C GLY A 229 -9.29 21.05 -29.23
N VAL A 230 -10.02 21.55 -30.23
CA VAL A 230 -9.41 22.05 -31.48
C VAL A 230 -8.43 23.18 -31.16
N ALA A 231 -7.13 22.90 -31.24
CA ALA A 231 -6.08 23.91 -31.19
C ALA A 231 -6.30 24.89 -32.35
N GLY A 232 -6.48 26.18 -32.04
CA GLY A 232 -6.70 27.24 -33.04
C GLY A 232 -8.15 27.56 -33.40
N SER A 233 -9.17 26.90 -32.84
CA SER A 233 -10.56 27.35 -33.05
C SER A 233 -10.84 28.67 -32.30
N PRO A 234 -11.55 29.64 -32.90
CA PRO A 234 -11.89 30.90 -32.24
C PRO A 234 -12.59 30.62 -30.90
N ARG A 235 -12.34 31.47 -29.89
CA ARG A 235 -12.96 31.44 -28.53
C ARG A 235 -14.46 31.11 -28.50
N ARG A 236 -15.20 31.32 -29.61
CA ARG A 236 -16.61 30.97 -29.81
C ARG A 236 -16.97 29.47 -29.82
N ARG A 237 -16.05 28.53 -30.07
CA ARG A 237 -16.36 27.07 -30.09
C ARG A 237 -16.15 26.35 -28.76
N ARG A 238 -15.45 26.94 -27.79
CA ARG A 238 -15.15 26.34 -26.48
C ARG A 238 -16.40 25.95 -25.67
N GLY A 239 -17.54 26.61 -25.90
CA GLY A 239 -18.80 26.33 -25.19
C GLY A 239 -19.63 25.15 -25.72
N LYS A 240 -19.22 24.50 -26.83
CA LYS A 240 -20.01 23.39 -27.43
C LYS A 240 -19.44 21.99 -27.17
N GLN A 241 -18.15 21.85 -26.89
CA GLN A 241 -17.56 20.53 -26.58
C GLN A 241 -17.76 20.18 -25.10
N ARG A 242 -18.14 18.93 -24.83
CA ARG A 242 -18.39 18.38 -23.49
C ARG A 242 -17.90 16.94 -23.44
N PHE A 243 -17.34 16.55 -22.30
CA PHE A 243 -17.08 15.13 -22.02
C PHE A 243 -18.30 14.43 -21.43
N GLY A 244 -19.30 15.18 -20.95
CA GLY A 244 -20.49 14.64 -20.29
C GLY A 244 -20.14 14.05 -18.92
N VAL A 245 -19.17 14.67 -18.24
CA VAL A 245 -18.64 14.26 -16.94
C VAL A 245 -18.63 15.48 -16.05
N GLN A 246 -19.46 15.50 -15.01
CA GLN A 246 -19.47 16.60 -14.04
C GLN A 246 -18.24 16.50 -13.15
N CYS A 247 -17.62 17.65 -12.89
CA CYS A 247 -16.43 17.77 -12.06
C CYS A 247 -16.59 18.85 -11.01
N VAL A 248 -16.36 18.50 -9.75
CA VAL A 248 -16.20 19.47 -8.67
C VAL A 248 -14.76 19.94 -8.65
N HIS A 249 -14.53 21.25 -8.77
CA HIS A 249 -13.21 21.86 -8.71
C HIS A 249 -13.25 23.18 -7.96
N SER A 250 -12.09 23.79 -7.70
CA SER A 250 -12.00 25.15 -7.15
C SER A 250 -11.34 26.08 -8.14
N LEU A 251 -11.78 27.34 -8.15
CA LEU A 251 -11.11 28.44 -8.86
C LEU A 251 -9.97 29.06 -8.05
N GLU A 252 -9.82 28.66 -6.77
CA GLU A 252 -8.72 29.12 -5.93
C GLU A 252 -7.38 28.57 -6.44
N PRO A 253 -6.36 29.44 -6.62
CA PRO A 253 -5.00 29.00 -6.88
C PRO A 253 -4.46 28.12 -5.74
N VAL A 254 -3.66 27.11 -6.08
CA VAL A 254 -3.03 26.23 -5.10
C VAL A 254 -1.98 27.01 -4.29
N ARG A 255 -2.14 27.02 -2.97
CA ARG A 255 -1.16 27.56 -2.03
C ARG A 255 -0.04 26.54 -1.83
N THR A 256 1.18 26.94 -2.14
CA THR A 256 2.40 26.20 -1.79
C THR A 256 3.03 26.86 -0.58
N ILE A 257 3.25 26.09 0.49
CA ILE A 257 4.13 26.51 1.58
C ILE A 257 5.46 25.82 1.30
N ALA A 258 6.55 26.58 1.27
CA ALA A 258 7.90 26.04 1.19
C ALA A 258 8.24 25.35 2.53
N SER A 259 7.79 24.11 2.69
CA SER A 259 8.25 23.22 3.77
C SER A 259 8.76 21.94 3.12
N GLY A 260 10.09 21.78 3.10
CA GLY A 260 10.79 20.63 2.52
C GLY A 260 10.61 19.31 3.28
N LEU A 261 9.40 18.98 3.72
CA LEU A 261 9.09 17.85 4.60
C LEU A 261 7.81 17.07 4.21
N GLY A 262 7.25 17.28 3.02
CA GLY A 262 6.03 16.59 2.58
C GLY A 262 6.30 15.38 1.69
N THR A 263 5.70 14.25 2.01
CA THR A 263 5.64 13.05 1.14
C THR A 263 4.61 13.28 0.03
N GLN A 264 4.43 12.32 -0.89
CA GLN A 264 3.66 12.57 -2.12
C GLN A 264 2.18 12.97 -1.87
N CYS A 265 1.63 12.63 -0.69
CA CYS A 265 0.31 13.05 -0.19
C CYS A 265 0.32 14.37 0.64
N ASP A 266 1.51 14.86 1.02
CA ASP A 266 1.76 16.01 1.90
C ASP A 266 2.45 17.19 1.20
N ARG A 267 2.50 17.19 -0.13
CA ARG A 267 2.99 18.36 -0.89
C ARG A 267 2.14 19.61 -0.64
N PHE A 268 0.87 19.42 -0.24
CA PHE A 268 -0.08 20.50 -0.01
C PHE A 268 -0.91 20.26 1.27
N GLY A 269 -0.99 21.25 2.15
CA GLY A 269 -1.88 21.22 3.31
C GLY A 269 -3.35 21.18 2.91
N THR A 270 -4.19 20.63 3.78
CA THR A 270 -5.65 20.52 3.59
C THR A 270 -6.38 20.88 4.87
N ALA A 271 -7.65 21.28 4.74
CA ALA A 271 -8.51 21.58 5.88
C ALA A 271 -9.93 21.06 5.64
N CYS A 272 -10.55 20.56 6.69
CA CYS A 272 -11.87 19.95 6.70
C CYS A 272 -12.95 20.82 6.03
N PHE A 273 -12.97 22.14 6.26
CA PHE A 273 -13.95 23.02 5.61
C PHE A 273 -13.81 23.06 4.08
N GLY A 274 -12.62 22.85 3.54
CA GLY A 274 -12.38 22.77 2.11
C GLY A 274 -12.78 21.40 1.57
N THR A 275 -12.17 20.34 2.11
CA THR A 275 -12.39 18.97 1.61
C THR A 275 -13.83 18.49 1.82
N GLY A 276 -14.46 18.87 2.94
CA GLY A 276 -15.86 18.62 3.23
C GLY A 276 -16.80 19.40 2.29
N ALA A 277 -16.51 20.66 1.97
CA ALA A 277 -17.30 21.41 0.99
C ALA A 277 -17.22 20.81 -0.42
N PHE A 278 -16.06 20.27 -0.82
CA PHE A 278 -15.94 19.48 -2.05
C PHE A 278 -16.81 18.22 -2.00
N GLY A 279 -16.79 17.48 -0.88
CA GLY A 279 -17.65 16.31 -0.67
C GLY A 279 -19.13 16.64 -0.76
N PHE A 280 -19.56 17.74 -0.13
CA PHE A 280 -20.95 18.21 -0.19
C PHE A 280 -21.35 18.68 -1.58
N ALA A 281 -20.49 19.38 -2.31
CA ALA A 281 -20.76 19.77 -3.69
C ALA A 281 -20.90 18.55 -4.61
N ALA A 282 -20.07 17.51 -4.42
CA ALA A 282 -20.16 16.26 -5.17
C ALA A 282 -21.45 15.49 -4.86
N ALA A 283 -21.77 15.34 -3.57
CA ALA A 283 -23.01 14.70 -3.13
C ALA A 283 -24.25 15.47 -3.60
N ALA A 284 -24.22 16.80 -3.60
CA ALA A 284 -25.31 17.63 -4.13
C ALA A 284 -25.50 17.42 -5.63
N ALA A 285 -24.41 17.36 -6.42
CA ALA A 285 -24.50 17.10 -7.87
C ALA A 285 -25.11 15.71 -8.17
N ILE A 286 -24.72 14.67 -7.43
CA ILE A 286 -25.31 13.33 -7.54
C ILE A 286 -26.77 13.32 -7.08
N THR A 287 -27.08 13.96 -5.95
CA THR A 287 -28.44 14.01 -5.39
C THR A 287 -29.38 14.74 -6.34
N GLU A 288 -28.95 15.82 -6.99
CA GLU A 288 -29.74 16.59 -7.95
C GLU A 288 -30.24 15.71 -9.10
N VAL A 289 -29.34 14.97 -9.75
CA VAL A 289 -29.68 14.13 -10.91
C VAL A 289 -30.56 12.94 -10.51
N LEU A 290 -30.29 12.32 -9.37
CA LEU A 290 -31.07 11.19 -8.87
C LEU A 290 -32.46 11.61 -8.40
N ALA A 291 -32.56 12.67 -7.60
CA ALA A 291 -33.82 13.17 -7.07
C ALA A 291 -34.79 13.57 -8.18
N ARG A 292 -34.28 14.14 -9.27
CA ARG A 292 -35.07 14.53 -10.45
C ARG A 292 -35.33 13.39 -11.43
N GLY A 293 -34.63 12.26 -11.31
CA GLY A 293 -34.69 11.16 -12.29
C GLY A 293 -34.17 11.59 -13.67
N GLU A 294 -33.12 12.42 -13.70
CA GLU A 294 -32.56 12.92 -14.96
C GLU A 294 -31.87 11.79 -15.75
N PRO A 295 -32.03 11.75 -17.09
CA PRO A 295 -31.27 10.83 -17.92
C PRO A 295 -29.78 11.17 -17.89
N THR A 296 -28.93 10.19 -18.19
CA THR A 296 -27.50 10.44 -18.30
C THR A 296 -27.18 11.44 -19.42
N PRO A 297 -26.19 12.33 -19.22
CA PRO A 297 -25.80 13.28 -20.26
C PRO A 297 -25.33 12.56 -21.52
N GLU A 298 -25.65 13.12 -22.68
CA GLU A 298 -25.10 12.66 -23.95
C GLU A 298 -23.58 12.84 -23.95
N ARG A 299 -22.85 11.80 -24.33
CA ARG A 299 -21.38 11.74 -24.32
C ARG A 299 -20.86 11.50 -25.74
N PRO A 300 -19.65 11.97 -26.07
CA PRO A 300 -19.08 11.75 -27.40
C PRO A 300 -18.88 10.25 -27.65
N PRO A 301 -19.09 9.75 -28.89
CA PRO A 301 -18.80 8.36 -29.20
C PRO A 301 -17.31 8.07 -28.97
N LEU A 302 -17.02 6.93 -28.37
CA LEU A 302 -15.68 6.44 -28.09
C LEU A 302 -15.47 5.06 -28.73
N PRO A 303 -14.22 4.64 -28.97
CA PRO A 303 -13.94 3.25 -29.31
C PRO A 303 -14.58 2.30 -28.28
N PRO A 304 -14.88 1.04 -28.63
CA PRO A 304 -15.30 0.05 -27.64
C PRO A 304 -14.21 -0.15 -26.59
N LEU A 305 -14.60 -0.57 -25.38
CA LEU A 305 -13.59 -1.00 -24.41
C LEU A 305 -12.84 -2.20 -24.99
N PRO A 306 -11.53 -2.33 -24.75
CA PRO A 306 -10.87 -3.61 -24.99
C PRO A 306 -11.66 -4.70 -24.25
N PRO A 307 -11.80 -5.91 -24.84
CA PRO A 307 -12.53 -7.00 -24.20
C PRO A 307 -11.97 -7.21 -22.80
N LEU A 308 -12.87 -7.35 -21.81
CA LEU A 308 -12.43 -7.84 -20.50
C LEU A 308 -11.78 -9.20 -20.74
N ALA A 309 -10.60 -9.39 -20.16
CA ALA A 309 -10.03 -10.73 -20.06
C ALA A 309 -11.13 -11.66 -19.50
N PRO A 310 -11.37 -12.83 -20.12
CA PRO A 310 -12.44 -13.71 -19.68
C PRO A 310 -12.25 -14.02 -18.19
N PRO A 311 -13.33 -14.09 -17.40
CA PRO A 311 -13.21 -14.60 -16.05
C PRO A 311 -12.61 -16.01 -16.11
N PRO A 312 -11.71 -16.38 -15.19
CA PRO A 312 -11.15 -17.73 -15.11
C PRO A 312 -12.26 -18.77 -15.22
N GLU A 313 -12.16 -19.72 -16.16
CA GLU A 313 -13.09 -20.84 -16.20
C GLU A 313 -13.04 -21.57 -14.85
N ALA A 314 -14.22 -21.91 -14.30
CA ALA A 314 -14.38 -22.61 -13.04
C ALA A 314 -13.79 -24.03 -13.15
N GLY A 315 -12.48 -24.14 -12.93
CA GLY A 315 -11.73 -25.38 -13.10
C GLY A 315 -10.23 -25.22 -13.31
N ALA A 316 -9.75 -24.03 -13.72
CA ALA A 316 -8.32 -23.74 -13.80
C ALA A 316 -7.79 -23.23 -12.45
N SER A 317 -6.64 -23.76 -12.00
CA SER A 317 -5.96 -23.27 -10.80
C SER A 317 -5.51 -21.83 -11.04
N ILE A 318 -5.63 -20.98 -10.01
CA ILE A 318 -5.21 -19.57 -10.03
C ILE A 318 -3.73 -19.38 -10.43
N LEU A 319 -2.94 -20.46 -10.42
CA LEU A 319 -1.53 -20.51 -10.83
C LEU A 319 -1.34 -20.58 -12.35
N ASP A 320 -2.30 -21.12 -13.12
CA ASP A 320 -2.13 -21.31 -14.57
C ASP A 320 -2.34 -20.00 -15.34
N LEU A 321 -3.03 -19.03 -14.75
CA LEU A 321 -3.33 -17.71 -15.35
C LEU A 321 -2.23 -16.67 -15.18
N TRP A 322 -1.19 -16.96 -14.39
CA TRP A 322 -0.12 -16.01 -14.09
C TRP A 322 1.09 -16.15 -15.01
N ASN A 323 1.24 -17.29 -15.70
CA ASN A 323 2.40 -17.53 -16.56
C ASN A 323 2.25 -17.00 -18.00
N GLU A 324 1.06 -16.57 -18.43
CA GLU A 324 0.85 -16.09 -19.81
C GLU A 324 0.80 -14.54 -19.90
N SER A 325 0.78 -13.81 -18.78
CA SER A 325 0.73 -12.34 -18.77
C SER A 325 2.10 -11.64 -18.67
N GLU A 326 3.19 -12.39 -18.54
CA GLU A 326 4.55 -11.83 -18.45
C GLU A 326 5.19 -11.60 -19.84
N ASP A 327 4.79 -12.35 -20.87
CA ASP A 327 5.38 -12.23 -22.21
C ASP A 327 4.87 -11.04 -23.06
N GLU A 328 3.70 -10.46 -22.74
CA GLU A 328 3.15 -9.31 -23.48
C GLU A 328 3.49 -7.94 -22.85
N ALA A 329 3.83 -7.90 -21.56
CA ALA A 329 4.21 -6.66 -20.87
C ALA A 329 5.63 -6.18 -21.25
N ASP A 330 6.55 -7.13 -21.49
CA ASP A 330 7.93 -6.83 -21.86
C ASP A 330 8.08 -6.26 -23.29
N ALA A 331 7.07 -6.46 -24.17
CA ALA A 331 7.09 -5.94 -25.53
C ALA A 331 6.65 -4.47 -25.64
N ALA A 332 5.88 -3.95 -24.67
CA ALA A 332 5.38 -2.58 -24.68
C ALA A 332 6.41 -1.57 -24.10
N ASP A 333 7.19 -1.98 -23.11
CA ASP A 333 8.20 -1.11 -22.47
C ASP A 333 9.48 -0.92 -23.31
N ALA A 334 9.72 -1.78 -24.31
CA ALA A 334 10.86 -1.65 -25.22
C ALA A 334 10.65 -0.60 -26.34
N ALA A 335 9.40 -0.20 -26.62
CA ALA A 335 9.09 0.72 -27.73
C ALA A 335 9.07 2.21 -27.31
N ASP A 336 8.91 2.52 -26.02
CA ASP A 336 8.83 3.90 -25.50
C ASP A 336 10.22 4.50 -25.16
N ALA A 337 11.33 3.76 -25.40
CA ALA A 337 12.69 4.18 -25.05
C ALA A 337 13.49 4.84 -26.20
N GLU A 338 12.99 4.85 -27.45
CA GLU A 338 13.75 5.37 -28.60
C GLU A 338 13.34 6.79 -29.08
N ASP A 339 12.31 7.44 -28.51
CA ASP A 339 11.81 8.76 -28.98
C ASP A 339 12.09 9.94 -28.03
N ALA A 340 13.13 9.85 -27.20
CA ALA A 340 13.49 10.88 -26.22
C ALA A 340 14.89 11.50 -26.43
N GLU A 341 15.31 11.71 -27.67
CA GLU A 341 16.40 12.64 -27.99
C GLU A 341 16.01 13.48 -29.21
N ASP A 342 15.31 14.60 -29.00
CA ASP A 342 15.41 15.78 -29.86
C ASP A 342 14.63 16.96 -29.27
N GLY A 343 15.33 18.05 -28.97
CA GLY A 343 14.73 19.39 -28.92
C GLY A 343 15.02 20.29 -27.72
N GLU A 344 16.29 20.68 -27.52
CA GLU A 344 16.58 21.99 -26.91
C GLU A 344 17.65 22.74 -27.73
N GLY A 345 17.19 23.53 -28.70
CA GLY A 345 18.01 24.51 -29.41
C GLY A 345 17.93 25.87 -28.71
N VAL A 346 18.99 26.26 -28.01
CA VAL A 346 19.27 27.65 -27.64
C VAL A 346 20.41 28.13 -28.53
N GLY A 347 20.12 29.08 -29.41
CA GLY A 347 21.10 29.67 -30.31
C GLY A 347 21.97 30.71 -29.61
N GLU A 348 23.26 30.71 -29.93
CA GLU A 348 24.11 31.89 -30.00
C GLU A 348 25.33 31.56 -30.89
N GLY A 349 25.68 32.48 -31.77
CA GLY A 349 26.44 32.19 -32.99
C GLY A 349 27.95 32.41 -32.94
N GLY A 350 28.59 31.98 -34.03
CA GLY A 350 29.78 32.61 -34.61
C GLY A 350 31.09 31.84 -34.49
N GLY A 351 31.65 31.43 -35.64
CA GLY A 351 33.10 31.19 -35.77
C GLY A 351 33.49 30.01 -36.67
N MET A 352 33.96 30.34 -37.88
CA MET A 352 34.48 29.46 -38.95
C MET A 352 35.63 28.51 -38.56
N GLY A 353 35.78 27.39 -39.28
CA GLY A 353 37.09 26.76 -39.48
C GLY A 353 37.14 25.29 -39.92
N ALA A 354 37.04 25.06 -41.24
CA ALA A 354 37.73 24.05 -42.07
C ALA A 354 37.89 22.56 -41.65
N GLU A 355 37.37 21.70 -42.53
CA GLU A 355 37.72 20.29 -42.84
C GLU A 355 39.21 20.10 -43.25
N PRO A 356 39.81 18.87 -43.24
CA PRO A 356 39.41 17.80 -44.18
C PRO A 356 39.55 16.32 -43.74
N THR A 357 38.80 15.51 -44.49
CA THR A 357 38.82 14.06 -44.79
C THR A 357 40.18 13.33 -44.85
N VAL A 358 40.23 12.05 -44.41
CA VAL A 358 40.94 10.94 -45.10
C VAL A 358 40.27 9.57 -44.81
N THR A 359 40.10 8.80 -45.87
CA THR A 359 39.65 7.40 -46.05
C THR A 359 40.71 6.33 -45.71
N SER A 360 40.32 5.09 -45.35
CA SER A 360 40.75 3.85 -46.08
C SER A 360 40.30 2.54 -45.43
N GLU A 361 40.07 1.56 -46.29
CA GLU A 361 39.62 0.17 -46.13
C GLU A 361 40.69 -0.81 -45.58
N ALA A 362 40.23 -2.03 -45.23
CA ALA A 362 40.71 -3.36 -45.70
C ALA A 362 41.07 -4.45 -44.63
N GLN A 363 40.17 -5.43 -44.53
CA GLN A 363 40.32 -6.89 -44.78
C GLN A 363 41.23 -7.88 -43.99
N ALA A 364 40.62 -9.08 -43.85
CA ALA A 364 41.14 -10.48 -43.80
C ALA A 364 41.56 -11.03 -42.42
N ALA A 365 40.96 -12.08 -41.82
CA ALA A 365 40.52 -13.44 -42.22
C ALA A 365 41.59 -14.53 -42.01
N GLN A 366 41.21 -15.61 -41.28
CA GLN A 366 41.70 -17.02 -41.31
C GLN A 366 41.21 -17.76 -40.04
N THR A 367 40.87 -19.04 -39.93
CA THR A 367 40.37 -20.16 -40.79
C THR A 367 40.12 -21.35 -39.82
N GLN A 368 39.08 -22.17 -40.03
CA GLN A 368 38.91 -23.51 -39.42
C GLN A 368 39.74 -24.58 -40.20
N PRO A 369 39.79 -25.88 -39.82
CA PRO A 369 38.70 -26.90 -40.02
C PRO A 369 38.63 -27.94 -38.84
N GLY A 370 37.73 -28.93 -38.70
CA GLY A 370 36.62 -29.51 -39.47
C GLY A 370 36.35 -30.98 -39.02
N GLU A 371 35.23 -31.57 -39.50
CA GLU A 371 34.86 -33.02 -39.57
C GLU A 371 34.19 -33.71 -38.35
N SER A 372 33.20 -34.63 -38.46
CA SER A 372 32.29 -35.08 -39.55
C SER A 372 31.19 -36.04 -39.00
N ALA A 373 30.20 -36.34 -39.84
CA ALA A 373 28.84 -36.91 -39.65
C ALA A 373 28.59 -38.41 -39.31
N SER A 374 27.29 -38.69 -39.01
CA SER A 374 26.44 -39.87 -39.33
C SER A 374 26.49 -41.12 -38.41
N SER A 375 25.49 -42.02 -38.22
CA SER A 375 24.20 -42.37 -38.87
C SER A 375 23.29 -43.26 -37.95
N SER A 376 22.07 -43.55 -38.42
CA SER A 376 20.87 -44.25 -37.93
C SER A 376 20.87 -45.67 -37.27
N SER A 377 19.76 -45.90 -36.51
CA SER A 377 18.83 -47.07 -36.41
C SER A 377 19.18 -48.40 -35.70
N HIS A 378 18.39 -48.80 -34.68
CA HIS A 378 17.43 -49.93 -34.70
C HIS A 378 16.77 -50.23 -33.33
N LEU A 379 15.48 -50.58 -33.35
CA LEU A 379 14.69 -51.20 -32.27
C LEU A 379 14.94 -52.74 -32.21
N PRO A 380 14.55 -53.42 -31.12
CA PRO A 380 13.25 -54.12 -31.14
C PRO A 380 12.46 -54.07 -29.82
N ALA A 381 11.17 -54.37 -29.93
CA ALA A 381 10.19 -54.56 -28.87
C ALA A 381 10.15 -56.02 -28.38
N ASP A 382 9.78 -56.27 -27.12
CA ASP A 382 8.69 -57.21 -26.78
C ASP A 382 8.16 -57.03 -25.34
N ALA A 383 6.98 -57.60 -25.08
CA ALA A 383 5.92 -57.17 -24.17
C ALA A 383 5.81 -57.82 -22.77
N GLY A 384 4.89 -57.27 -21.96
CA GLY A 384 4.22 -57.86 -20.77
C GLY A 384 4.60 -57.16 -19.45
N GLY A 385 3.75 -56.54 -18.64
CA GLY A 385 2.30 -56.59 -18.47
C GLY A 385 1.98 -57.08 -17.06
N GLU A 386 1.74 -56.19 -16.09
CA GLU A 386 0.87 -56.44 -14.92
C GLU A 386 0.63 -55.16 -14.10
N ALA A 387 -0.62 -54.97 -13.70
CA ALA A 387 -1.15 -53.82 -12.98
C ALA A 387 -1.09 -54.03 -11.46
N ALA A 388 -0.77 -52.98 -10.68
CA ALA A 388 -1.18 -52.91 -9.27
C ALA A 388 -1.07 -51.48 -8.68
N ALA A 389 -2.21 -51.03 -8.17
CA ALA A 389 -2.41 -50.32 -6.90
C ALA A 389 -1.76 -48.94 -6.65
N THR A 390 -2.64 -47.94 -6.62
CA THR A 390 -2.53 -46.68 -5.87
C THR A 390 -2.14 -46.94 -4.40
N PRO A 391 -1.13 -46.25 -3.83
CA PRO A 391 -1.01 -46.11 -2.39
C PRO A 391 -1.44 -44.71 -1.95
N THR A 392 -2.42 -44.71 -1.05
CA THR A 392 -2.85 -43.63 -0.17
C THR A 392 -1.68 -43.05 0.63
N ILE A 393 -1.49 -41.73 0.57
CA ILE A 393 -0.59 -41.02 1.49
C ILE A 393 -1.35 -40.78 2.79
N ARG A 394 -0.92 -41.48 3.85
CA ARG A 394 -1.28 -41.21 5.24
C ARG A 394 -0.53 -39.98 5.73
N GLU A 395 -1.25 -39.06 6.35
CA GLU A 395 -0.70 -37.98 7.18
C GLU A 395 -0.02 -38.54 8.44
N GLY A 396 1.15 -37.98 8.74
CA GLY A 396 1.87 -38.10 10.01
C GLY A 396 3.02 -37.07 10.04
N PRO A 397 3.29 -36.40 11.17
CA PRO A 397 4.26 -35.31 11.23
C PRO A 397 5.68 -35.87 11.20
N SER A 398 6.45 -35.52 10.16
CA SER A 398 7.87 -35.83 10.06
C SER A 398 8.69 -34.74 10.74
N THR A 399 9.13 -34.99 11.97
CA THR A 399 10.20 -34.23 12.63
C THR A 399 11.55 -34.74 12.10
N SER A 400 12.12 -34.10 11.09
CA SER A 400 13.56 -34.18 10.81
C SER A 400 14.17 -32.80 11.05
N ALA A 401 14.94 -32.67 12.13
CA ALA A 401 15.75 -31.48 12.37
C ALA A 401 16.69 -31.27 11.18
N SER A 402 16.57 -30.09 10.54
CA SER A 402 17.38 -29.63 9.43
C SER A 402 18.88 -29.71 9.75
N SER A 403 19.69 -30.34 8.91
CA SER A 403 21.13 -30.56 9.11
C SER A 403 22.03 -29.42 8.59
N TRP A 404 21.45 -28.28 8.20
CA TRP A 404 22.16 -27.17 7.55
C TRP A 404 22.44 -26.03 8.52
N ALA A 405 23.60 -25.38 8.38
CA ALA A 405 23.98 -24.24 9.20
C ALA A 405 23.22 -22.97 8.75
N ILE A 406 22.12 -22.63 9.44
CA ILE A 406 21.31 -21.42 9.17
C ILE A 406 21.81 -20.26 10.05
N PHE A 407 21.90 -19.04 9.51
CA PHE A 407 22.12 -17.86 10.35
C PHE A 407 20.76 -17.34 10.81
N ASP A 408 20.55 -17.27 12.12
CA ASP A 408 19.34 -16.67 12.67
C ASP A 408 19.52 -15.15 12.79
N SER A 409 18.96 -14.39 11.85
CA SER A 409 19.16 -12.95 11.79
C SER A 409 18.39 -12.17 12.86
N HIS A 410 17.47 -12.82 13.60
CA HIS A 410 16.67 -12.16 14.64
C HIS A 410 16.09 -13.16 15.65
N THR A 411 16.49 -13.06 16.91
CA THR A 411 15.89 -13.80 18.03
C THR A 411 15.95 -13.01 19.34
N HIS A 412 14.97 -13.23 20.21
CA HIS A 412 14.89 -12.64 21.56
C HIS A 412 15.40 -13.56 22.67
N ALA A 413 16.00 -14.71 22.34
CA ALA A 413 16.48 -15.71 23.31
C ALA A 413 17.80 -15.30 24.01
N ILE A 414 17.86 -14.08 24.57
CA ILE A 414 19.05 -13.49 25.20
C ILE A 414 19.59 -14.39 26.33
N GLY A 415 18.70 -14.92 27.18
CA GLY A 415 19.06 -15.78 28.31
C GLY A 415 19.58 -17.17 27.92
N GLU A 416 19.35 -17.59 26.67
CA GLU A 416 19.74 -18.91 26.15
C GLU A 416 20.81 -18.80 25.06
N ALA A 417 21.47 -17.64 24.92
CA ALA A 417 22.50 -17.38 23.92
C ALA A 417 23.57 -18.49 23.85
N ARG A 418 24.05 -18.98 25.01
CA ARG A 418 25.02 -20.07 25.05
C ARG A 418 24.46 -21.40 24.52
N ALA A 419 23.19 -21.69 24.78
CA ALA A 419 22.53 -22.91 24.30
C ALA A 419 22.30 -22.86 22.78
N LEU A 420 21.86 -21.70 22.26
CA LEU A 420 21.75 -21.44 20.82
C LEU A 420 23.07 -21.71 20.08
N LEU A 421 24.19 -21.31 20.68
CA LEU A 421 25.53 -21.51 20.10
C LEU A 421 26.10 -22.92 20.29
N ALA A 422 25.55 -23.70 21.22
CA ALA A 422 26.01 -25.05 21.53
C ALA A 422 25.22 -26.16 20.79
N GLY A 423 24.06 -25.83 20.21
CA GLY A 423 23.24 -26.76 19.41
C GLY A 423 23.84 -27.07 18.03
N PRO A 424 23.28 -28.03 17.26
CA PRO A 424 23.73 -28.33 15.91
C PRO A 424 23.48 -27.14 14.96
N ALA A 425 24.52 -26.31 14.87
CA ALA A 425 24.91 -25.35 13.84
C ALA A 425 23.95 -24.18 13.50
N PRO A 426 23.99 -23.06 14.25
CA PRO A 426 23.78 -21.78 13.61
C PRO A 426 25.05 -21.36 12.87
N ALA A 427 24.92 -20.96 11.60
CA ALA A 427 25.98 -20.24 10.89
C ALA A 427 26.29 -18.87 11.52
N GLY A 428 25.46 -18.44 12.48
CA GLY A 428 25.55 -17.28 13.36
C GLY A 428 24.16 -16.93 13.92
N VAL A 429 24.10 -15.99 14.86
CA VAL A 429 22.83 -15.52 15.45
C VAL A 429 22.93 -14.04 15.79
N CYS A 430 21.83 -13.29 15.62
CA CYS A 430 21.70 -11.93 16.12
C CYS A 430 20.62 -11.88 17.23
N LEU A 431 21.05 -11.61 18.46
CA LEU A 431 20.17 -11.44 19.62
C LEU A 431 19.59 -10.03 19.62
N MET A 432 18.32 -9.89 19.96
CA MET A 432 17.58 -8.62 19.92
C MET A 432 17.07 -8.20 21.30
N SER A 433 17.44 -6.99 21.72
CA SER A 433 16.83 -6.37 22.89
C SER A 433 15.57 -5.61 22.51
N VAL A 434 14.64 -5.46 23.46
CA VAL A 434 13.44 -4.65 23.30
C VAL A 434 13.51 -3.30 24.02
N GLY A 435 14.47 -3.09 24.91
CA GLY A 435 14.65 -1.83 25.63
C GLY A 435 15.84 -1.79 26.59
N GLU A 436 15.99 -0.66 27.29
CA GLU A 436 17.15 -0.33 28.13
C GLU A 436 17.48 -1.39 29.20
N ALA A 437 16.45 -1.98 29.79
CA ALA A 437 16.59 -2.96 30.87
C ALA A 437 17.40 -4.21 30.46
N GLU A 438 17.45 -4.52 29.17
CA GLU A 438 18.10 -5.73 28.64
C GLU A 438 19.54 -5.49 28.16
N TRP A 439 19.97 -4.23 27.96
CA TRP A 439 21.31 -3.95 27.45
C TRP A 439 22.46 -4.51 28.31
N PRO A 440 22.38 -4.54 29.66
CA PRO A 440 23.40 -5.23 30.47
C PRO A 440 23.50 -6.73 30.16
N ALA A 441 22.36 -7.40 29.93
CA ALA A 441 22.33 -8.81 29.55
C ALA A 441 22.88 -9.01 28.13
N MET A 442 22.62 -8.08 27.21
CA MET A 442 23.20 -8.10 25.85
C MET A 442 24.72 -7.99 25.86
N LEU A 443 25.27 -7.07 26.67
CA LEU A 443 26.71 -6.93 26.83
C LEU A 443 27.34 -8.21 27.42
N GLN A 444 26.65 -8.85 28.37
CA GLN A 444 27.10 -10.13 28.92
C GLN A 444 27.05 -11.24 27.87
N ALA A 445 25.98 -11.32 27.07
CA ALA A 445 25.83 -12.31 26.01
C ALA A 445 26.91 -12.14 24.92
N ALA A 446 27.26 -10.91 24.57
CA ALA A 446 28.37 -10.62 23.65
C ALA A 446 29.73 -11.08 24.22
N ALA A 447 30.01 -10.78 25.49
CA ALA A 447 31.22 -11.20 26.16
C ALA A 447 31.33 -12.74 26.28
N ASP A 448 30.22 -13.40 26.61
CA ASP A 448 30.15 -14.87 26.69
C ASP A 448 30.38 -15.52 25.32
N ALA A 449 29.81 -14.95 24.25
CA ALA A 449 30.03 -15.43 22.90
C ALA A 449 31.49 -15.26 22.44
N ALA A 450 32.12 -14.13 22.77
CA ALA A 450 33.55 -13.90 22.48
C ALA A 450 34.45 -14.90 23.22
N ALA A 451 34.10 -15.27 24.46
CA ALA A 451 34.83 -16.26 25.24
C ALA A 451 34.69 -17.71 24.70
N LEU A 452 33.64 -17.97 23.91
CA LEU A 452 33.37 -19.28 23.31
C LEU A 452 34.01 -19.45 21.91
N GLN A 453 34.56 -18.39 21.30
CA GLN A 453 35.24 -18.49 20.00
C GLN A 453 36.59 -19.22 20.11
N PRO A 454 36.86 -20.25 19.27
CA PRO A 454 38.14 -20.96 19.29
C PRO A 454 39.28 -20.09 18.76
N THR A 455 40.50 -20.34 19.24
CA THR A 455 41.72 -19.63 18.85
C THR A 455 41.97 -19.68 17.33
N ALA A 456 42.70 -18.66 16.84
CA ALA A 456 42.82 -18.19 15.45
C ALA A 456 43.13 -19.21 14.32
N ALA A 457 43.30 -20.50 14.60
CA ALA A 457 43.46 -21.56 13.59
C ALA A 457 42.12 -22.24 13.19
N ALA A 458 41.01 -21.96 13.88
CA ALA A 458 39.68 -22.53 13.62
C ALA A 458 38.61 -21.48 13.22
N ALA A 459 39.05 -20.33 12.69
CA ALA A 459 38.22 -19.15 12.45
C ALA A 459 37.24 -19.27 11.27
N GLU A 460 37.33 -20.29 10.42
CA GLU A 460 36.47 -20.40 9.22
C GLU A 460 35.08 -21.01 9.48
N VAL A 461 34.79 -21.59 10.66
CA VAL A 461 33.59 -22.42 10.85
C VAL A 461 32.76 -22.11 12.11
N THR A 462 33.07 -21.09 12.92
CA THR A 462 32.23 -20.74 14.09
C THR A 462 31.41 -19.48 13.84
N GLY A 463 30.08 -19.61 13.96
CA GLY A 463 29.13 -18.54 13.65
C GLY A 463 29.29 -17.31 14.54
N THR A 464 29.21 -16.12 13.95
CA THR A 464 29.30 -14.86 14.69
C THR A 464 28.01 -14.60 15.45
N THR A 465 28.07 -14.57 16.79
CA THR A 465 27.01 -13.97 17.61
C THR A 465 27.08 -12.46 17.50
N ARG A 466 25.91 -11.84 17.29
CA ARG A 466 25.73 -10.40 17.27
C ARG A 466 24.66 -10.03 18.28
N VAL A 467 24.79 -8.84 18.85
CA VAL A 467 23.78 -8.27 19.74
C VAL A 467 23.28 -6.99 19.12
N ALA A 468 21.97 -6.85 19.01
CA ALA A 468 21.31 -5.61 18.66
C ALA A 468 20.79 -4.97 19.94
N MET A 469 21.22 -3.73 20.20
CA MET A 469 20.73 -2.95 21.31
C MET A 469 19.85 -1.81 20.80
N GLY A 470 18.66 -1.67 21.36
CA GLY A 470 17.68 -0.71 20.90
C GLY A 470 16.46 -0.64 21.83
N VAL A 471 15.51 0.18 21.43
CA VAL A 471 14.20 0.35 22.04
C VAL A 471 13.15 0.05 21.00
N HIS A 472 12.45 -1.06 21.21
CA HIS A 472 11.38 -1.51 20.34
C HIS A 472 10.15 -0.59 20.50
N PRO A 473 9.37 -0.32 19.43
CA PRO A 473 8.23 0.60 19.45
C PRO A 473 7.18 0.33 20.54
N TRP A 474 7.08 -0.90 21.04
CA TRP A 474 6.14 -1.24 22.12
C TRP A 474 6.57 -0.71 23.48
N TYR A 475 7.87 -0.48 23.70
CA TYR A 475 8.42 -0.16 25.02
C TYR A 475 8.97 1.26 25.11
N VAL A 476 8.73 2.10 24.10
CA VAL A 476 9.25 3.49 24.06
C VAL A 476 8.83 4.31 25.28
N ASP A 477 7.60 4.15 25.75
CA ASP A 477 7.07 4.89 26.89
C ASP A 477 7.56 4.35 28.25
N ALA A 478 8.18 3.16 28.28
CA ALA A 478 8.74 2.56 29.49
C ALA A 478 10.21 2.96 29.72
N GLN A 479 10.84 3.69 28.80
CA GLN A 479 12.25 4.07 28.91
C GLN A 479 12.44 5.25 29.85
N THR A 480 13.57 5.27 30.56
CA THR A 480 13.89 6.37 31.46
C THR A 480 14.57 7.52 30.71
N ASP A 481 14.43 8.76 31.20
CA ASP A 481 15.06 9.93 30.58
C ASP A 481 16.57 9.71 30.36
N GLY A 482 17.09 10.16 29.22
CA GLY A 482 18.49 9.99 28.83
C GLY A 482 18.86 8.58 28.32
N TRP A 483 17.87 7.76 27.95
CA TRP A 483 18.14 6.45 27.31
C TRP A 483 18.95 6.55 26.01
N PRO A 484 18.84 7.60 25.16
CA PRO A 484 19.65 7.67 23.93
C PRO A 484 21.16 7.72 24.22
N GLU A 485 21.57 8.46 25.25
CA GLU A 485 22.96 8.58 25.68
C GLU A 485 23.48 7.25 26.24
N ARG A 486 22.63 6.52 26.97
CA ARG A 486 22.98 5.20 27.49
C ARG A 486 23.05 4.15 26.38
N LEU A 487 22.15 4.20 25.39
CA LEU A 487 22.23 3.35 24.21
C LEU A 487 23.56 3.55 23.49
N ARG A 488 23.93 4.83 23.26
CA ARG A 488 25.23 5.20 22.67
C ARG A 488 26.39 4.63 23.48
N ALA A 489 26.38 4.80 24.80
CA ALA A 489 27.44 4.28 25.66
C ALA A 489 27.58 2.75 25.60
N SER A 490 26.46 2.02 25.52
CA SER A 490 26.45 0.56 25.36
C SER A 490 27.00 0.12 24.00
N LEU A 491 26.58 0.78 22.90
CA LEU A 491 27.08 0.51 21.55
C LEU A 491 28.58 0.82 21.38
N LEU A 492 29.10 1.80 22.12
CA LEU A 492 30.54 2.09 22.14
C LEU A 492 31.33 1.10 22.99
N ARG A 493 30.71 0.51 24.01
CA ARG A 493 31.33 -0.52 24.86
C ARG A 493 31.46 -1.86 24.15
N GLU A 494 30.50 -2.21 23.30
CA GLU A 494 30.54 -3.42 22.48
C GLU A 494 30.63 -3.03 20.99
N PRO A 495 31.85 -2.89 20.43
CA PRO A 495 32.02 -2.48 19.05
C PRO A 495 31.45 -3.47 18.01
N GLY A 496 31.12 -4.70 18.40
CA GLY A 496 30.44 -5.67 17.55
C GLY A 496 28.93 -5.51 17.48
N ALA A 497 28.33 -4.66 18.33
CA ALA A 497 26.89 -4.48 18.42
C ALA A 497 26.29 -3.68 17.27
N VAL A 498 25.03 -3.97 16.97
CA VAL A 498 24.19 -3.25 16.01
C VAL A 498 23.06 -2.54 16.74
N VAL A 499 22.31 -1.69 16.05
CA VAL A 499 21.15 -1.01 16.63
C VAL A 499 19.89 -1.82 16.33
N GLY A 500 19.05 -2.03 17.33
CA GLY A 500 17.79 -2.76 17.17
C GLY A 500 17.42 -3.59 18.41
N GLU A 501 16.21 -4.10 18.52
CA GLU A 501 15.12 -3.90 17.57
C GLU A 501 14.50 -2.50 17.76
N ALA A 502 14.34 -1.76 16.66
CA ALA A 502 13.78 -0.40 16.68
C ALA A 502 12.86 -0.23 15.48
N GLY A 503 11.84 0.62 15.58
CA GLY A 503 10.91 0.71 14.45
C GLY A 503 9.59 1.38 14.75
N LEU A 504 8.61 1.05 13.93
CA LEU A 504 7.26 1.60 13.97
C LEU A 504 6.23 0.49 13.98
N ASP A 505 5.31 0.53 14.92
CA ASP A 505 4.20 -0.41 15.03
C ASP A 505 2.90 0.34 15.23
N ARG A 506 2.08 0.39 14.17
CA ARG A 506 0.74 0.98 14.22
C ARG A 506 -0.34 0.03 14.71
N ALA A 507 -0.06 -1.26 14.80
CA ALA A 507 -1.00 -2.22 15.39
C ALA A 507 -1.02 -2.12 16.92
N ARG A 508 0.02 -1.54 17.53
CA ARG A 508 0.12 -1.31 18.97
C ARG A 508 -0.47 0.06 19.36
N LEU A 509 -1.53 0.05 20.18
CA LEU A 509 -2.31 1.25 20.55
C LEU A 509 -1.95 1.85 21.91
N ASP A 510 -1.19 1.16 22.74
CA ASP A 510 -0.79 1.59 24.08
C ASP A 510 0.52 2.37 24.11
N SER A 511 1.35 2.28 23.07
CA SER A 511 2.52 3.13 22.91
C SER A 511 2.25 4.33 22.01
N SER A 512 2.74 5.50 22.41
CA SER A 512 2.51 6.76 21.70
C SER A 512 3.17 6.74 20.31
N TRP A 513 2.40 7.01 19.26
CA TRP A 513 2.91 7.08 17.89
C TRP A 513 4.00 8.15 17.72
N ASP A 514 3.84 9.31 18.36
CA ASP A 514 4.86 10.36 18.35
C ASP A 514 6.12 9.92 19.08
N ALA A 515 5.98 9.18 20.19
CA ALA A 515 7.11 8.60 20.91
C ALA A 515 7.84 7.55 20.07
N GLN A 516 7.11 6.69 19.35
CA GLN A 516 7.69 5.74 18.41
C GLN A 516 8.48 6.44 17.30
N LEU A 517 7.91 7.48 16.68
CA LEU A 517 8.59 8.25 15.62
C LEU A 517 9.86 8.93 16.14
N VAL A 518 9.80 9.54 17.32
CA VAL A 518 10.96 10.19 17.96
C VAL A 518 12.03 9.16 18.31
N ALA A 519 11.65 8.05 18.94
CA ALA A 519 12.57 6.99 19.34
C ALA A 519 13.21 6.31 18.13
N PHE A 520 12.43 6.00 17.09
CA PHE A 520 12.94 5.38 15.88
C PHE A 520 13.90 6.30 15.12
N ARG A 521 13.54 7.58 14.93
CA ARG A 521 14.44 8.56 14.30
C ARG A 521 15.74 8.73 15.11
N THR A 522 15.66 8.74 16.43
CA THR A 522 16.83 8.84 17.31
C THR A 522 17.78 7.66 17.11
N GLN A 523 17.25 6.43 17.09
CA GLN A 523 18.03 5.21 16.89
C GLN A 523 18.58 5.10 15.46
N LEU A 524 17.81 5.52 14.46
CA LEU A 524 18.24 5.57 13.06
C LEU A 524 19.43 6.48 12.86
N ARG A 525 19.39 7.69 13.43
CA ARG A 525 20.50 8.65 13.37
C ARG A 525 21.71 8.16 14.15
N LEU A 526 21.50 7.52 15.30
CA LEU A 526 22.59 6.94 16.08
C LEU A 526 23.27 5.78 15.33
N ALA A 527 22.49 4.92 14.66
CA ALA A 527 23.00 3.85 13.82
C ALA A 527 23.81 4.40 12.64
N ALA A 528 23.32 5.47 12.00
CA ALA A 528 24.05 6.17 10.95
C ALA A 528 25.36 6.78 11.44
N GLU A 529 25.32 7.53 12.54
CA GLU A 529 26.49 8.20 13.12
C GLU A 529 27.58 7.20 13.51
N LEU A 530 27.19 6.09 14.14
CA LEU A 530 28.11 5.03 14.55
C LEU A 530 28.41 4.02 13.43
N ARG A 531 27.87 4.24 12.22
CA ARG A 531 27.99 3.34 11.06
C ARG A 531 27.66 1.88 11.41
N ARG A 532 26.54 1.66 12.08
CA ARG A 532 26.03 0.34 12.48
C ARG A 532 24.85 -0.08 11.63
N ALA A 533 24.66 -1.38 11.44
CA ALA A 533 23.38 -1.89 10.97
C ALA A 533 22.25 -1.49 11.92
N LEU A 534 21.05 -1.31 11.37
CA LEU A 534 19.81 -1.12 12.11
C LEU A 534 18.82 -2.22 11.75
N VAL A 535 18.35 -2.96 12.76
CA VAL A 535 17.27 -3.95 12.61
C VAL A 535 15.94 -3.25 12.88
N VAL A 536 15.07 -3.27 11.87
CA VAL A 536 13.87 -2.45 11.76
C VAL A 536 12.62 -3.30 11.95
N HIS A 537 11.85 -3.00 13.00
CA HIS A 537 10.47 -3.45 13.15
C HIS A 537 9.52 -2.57 12.34
N CYS A 538 8.64 -3.16 11.54
CA CYS A 538 7.63 -2.40 10.82
C CYS A 538 6.33 -3.20 10.71
N VAL A 539 5.31 -2.76 11.46
CA VAL A 539 3.98 -3.37 11.40
C VAL A 539 2.93 -2.30 11.12
N ARG A 540 2.25 -2.44 9.97
CA ARG A 540 1.23 -1.50 9.47
C ARG A 540 1.73 -0.05 9.37
N ALA A 541 3.03 0.13 9.20
CA ALA A 541 3.69 1.44 9.21
C ALA A 541 4.55 1.68 7.96
N ASP A 542 4.40 0.87 6.91
CA ASP A 542 5.29 0.87 5.73
C ASP A 542 5.42 2.24 5.07
N GLY A 543 4.29 2.95 4.89
CA GLY A 543 4.29 4.31 4.36
C GLY A 543 5.07 5.29 5.25
N ALA A 544 4.83 5.25 6.57
CA ALA A 544 5.51 6.13 7.52
C ALA A 544 7.02 5.82 7.61
N LEU A 545 7.39 4.54 7.54
CA LEU A 545 8.78 4.12 7.49
C LEU A 545 9.47 4.64 6.23
N LEU A 546 8.90 4.40 5.05
CA LEU A 546 9.46 4.85 3.77
C LEU A 546 9.61 6.37 3.73
N ASP A 547 8.62 7.08 4.24
CA ASP A 547 8.61 8.53 4.33
C ASP A 547 9.72 9.05 5.24
N LEU A 548 9.92 8.42 6.40
CA LEU A 548 11.00 8.75 7.33
C LEU A 548 12.37 8.45 6.73
N LEU A 549 12.57 7.28 6.11
CA LEU A 549 13.84 6.91 5.47
C LEU A 549 14.20 7.88 4.33
N ARG A 550 13.23 8.25 3.50
CA ARG A 550 13.43 9.26 2.42
C ARG A 550 13.76 10.63 2.99
N ALA A 551 13.08 11.05 4.05
CA ALA A 551 13.34 12.34 4.69
C ALA A 551 14.75 12.40 5.30
N GLU A 552 15.19 11.34 5.99
CA GLU A 552 16.55 11.30 6.53
C GLU A 552 17.59 11.22 5.42
N ALA A 553 17.37 10.42 4.37
CA ALA A 553 18.27 10.36 3.21
C ALA A 553 18.42 11.71 2.49
N ALA A 554 17.36 12.54 2.46
CA ALA A 554 17.38 13.86 1.84
C ALA A 554 18.02 14.95 2.72
N ALA A 555 18.01 14.79 4.05
CA ALA A 555 18.37 15.84 5.01
C ALA A 555 19.90 16.01 5.24
N ALA A 556 20.75 15.51 4.33
CA ALA A 556 22.20 15.36 4.53
C ALA A 556 22.61 14.46 5.72
N SER A 557 21.64 13.82 6.40
CA SER A 557 21.89 12.68 7.28
C SER A 557 22.20 11.46 6.41
N SER A 558 23.34 10.80 6.61
CA SER A 558 23.54 9.49 6.00
C SER A 558 22.56 8.51 6.62
N LEU A 559 21.93 7.64 5.82
CA LEU A 559 21.29 6.44 6.36
C LEU A 559 22.37 5.51 6.95
N PRO A 560 21.99 4.59 7.84
CA PRO A 560 22.91 3.54 8.29
C PRO A 560 23.45 2.72 7.10
N PRO A 561 24.66 2.15 7.21
CA PRO A 561 25.24 1.32 6.14
C PRO A 561 24.38 0.12 5.77
N VAL A 562 23.62 -0.40 6.74
CA VAL A 562 22.71 -1.53 6.56
C VAL A 562 21.40 -1.27 7.29
N LEU A 563 20.29 -1.54 6.62
CA LEU A 563 18.97 -1.72 7.23
C LEU A 563 18.55 -3.18 7.06
N VAL A 564 18.08 -3.80 8.14
CA VAL A 564 17.50 -5.15 8.12
C VAL A 564 16.02 -5.01 8.43
N MET A 565 15.17 -5.27 7.45
CA MET A 565 13.73 -5.31 7.62
C MET A 565 13.34 -6.65 8.25
N HIS A 566 13.16 -6.65 9.57
CA HIS A 566 12.75 -7.83 10.32
C HIS A 566 11.30 -8.23 9.98
N ALA A 567 11.02 -9.53 10.00
CA ALA A 567 9.72 -10.15 9.78
C ALA A 567 8.94 -9.53 8.63
N PHE A 568 9.61 -9.34 7.49
CA PHE A 568 9.09 -8.52 6.40
C PHE A 568 7.78 -9.08 5.85
N GLY A 569 6.70 -8.41 6.22
CA GLY A 569 5.35 -8.76 5.81
C GLY A 569 4.77 -7.86 4.72
N GLY A 570 5.55 -6.92 4.15
CA GLY A 570 5.08 -5.89 3.20
C GLY A 570 4.62 -6.44 1.84
N SER A 571 4.23 -5.56 0.93
CA SER A 571 3.86 -5.93 -0.46
C SER A 571 5.08 -6.03 -1.38
N VAL A 572 4.89 -6.57 -2.59
CA VAL A 572 5.94 -6.62 -3.64
C VAL A 572 6.41 -5.20 -3.99
N GLU A 573 5.47 -4.25 -4.10
CA GLU A 573 5.77 -2.85 -4.39
C GLU A 573 6.57 -2.19 -3.26
N THR A 574 6.26 -2.55 -2.01
CA THR A 574 7.00 -2.07 -0.83
C THR A 574 8.43 -2.62 -0.85
N ALA A 575 8.60 -3.92 -1.10
CA ALA A 575 9.91 -4.55 -1.23
C ALA A 575 10.72 -3.93 -2.37
N ALA A 576 10.11 -3.72 -3.54
CA ALA A 576 10.74 -3.08 -4.69
C ALA A 576 11.14 -1.62 -4.39
N THR A 577 10.31 -0.89 -3.66
CA THR A 577 10.60 0.49 -3.26
C THR A 577 11.79 0.56 -2.30
N LEU A 578 11.84 -0.32 -1.31
CA LEU A 578 12.98 -0.45 -0.39
C LEU A 578 14.25 -0.89 -1.14
N ALA A 579 14.16 -1.85 -2.06
CA ALA A 579 15.28 -2.26 -2.89
C ALA A 579 15.80 -1.12 -3.78
N ARG A 580 14.91 -0.29 -4.35
CA ARG A 580 15.31 0.91 -5.11
C ARG A 580 15.98 1.97 -4.24
N LEU A 581 15.55 2.13 -2.99
CA LEU A 581 16.26 2.98 -2.02
C LEU A 581 17.68 2.46 -1.77
N SER A 582 17.89 1.14 -1.80
CA SER A 582 19.22 0.52 -1.74
C SER A 582 20.07 0.72 -3.02
N ALA A 583 19.44 0.95 -4.18
CA ALA A 583 20.10 1.01 -5.49
C ALA A 583 20.35 2.43 -6.02
N SER A 584 19.75 3.46 -5.41
CA SER A 584 19.91 4.86 -5.84
C SER A 584 21.34 5.38 -5.60
N ALA A 585 21.80 6.30 -6.46
CA ALA A 585 23.20 6.64 -6.77
C ALA A 585 24.11 7.19 -5.62
N SER A 586 23.67 7.19 -4.36
CA SER A 586 24.52 7.45 -3.19
C SER A 586 24.68 6.16 -2.38
N ARG A 587 25.79 5.44 -2.64
CA ARG A 587 26.15 4.12 -2.08
C ARG A 587 26.36 4.11 -0.55
N THR A 588 25.34 4.38 0.27
CA THR A 588 25.53 4.45 1.73
C THR A 588 24.60 3.55 2.55
N CYS A 589 23.65 2.82 1.97
CA CYS A 589 22.73 1.96 2.73
C CYS A 589 22.28 0.72 1.94
N ARG A 590 22.64 -0.49 2.38
CA ARG A 590 22.11 -1.76 1.86
C ARG A 590 20.91 -2.21 2.67
N ILE A 591 19.85 -2.69 2.01
CA ILE A 591 18.63 -3.17 2.69
C ILE A 591 18.51 -4.68 2.52
N PHE A 592 18.28 -5.37 3.64
CA PHE A 592 18.02 -6.81 3.71
C PHE A 592 16.62 -7.08 4.25
N PHE A 593 16.07 -8.26 3.95
CA PHE A 593 14.71 -8.65 4.29
C PHE A 593 14.71 -9.99 5.04
N GLY A 594 14.32 -9.96 6.31
CA GLY A 594 14.15 -11.12 7.17
C GLY A 594 12.79 -11.75 6.99
N PHE A 595 12.76 -13.09 6.92
CA PHE A 595 11.54 -13.87 6.83
C PHE A 595 11.45 -14.88 7.97
N SER A 596 10.64 -14.57 8.98
CA SER A 596 10.29 -15.48 10.07
C SER A 596 9.21 -16.49 9.66
N ALA A 597 9.00 -17.52 10.47
CA ALA A 597 7.90 -18.48 10.30
C ALA A 597 6.53 -17.77 10.17
N ARG A 598 6.34 -16.64 10.87
CA ARG A 598 5.13 -15.83 10.76
C ARG A 598 5.05 -15.08 9.43
N ALA A 599 6.15 -14.50 8.95
CA ALA A 599 6.18 -13.76 7.69
C ALA A 599 5.92 -14.68 6.49
N VAL A 600 6.52 -15.88 6.46
CA VAL A 600 6.38 -16.83 5.34
C VAL A 600 5.00 -17.48 5.22
N ARG A 601 4.17 -17.39 6.27
CA ARG A 601 2.77 -17.90 6.26
C ARG A 601 1.77 -16.92 5.64
N LEU A 602 2.17 -15.68 5.38
CA LEU A 602 1.30 -14.69 4.74
C LEU A 602 0.93 -15.15 3.32
N ARG A 603 -0.33 -14.91 2.89
CA ARG A 603 -0.80 -15.32 1.55
C ARG A 603 0.05 -14.75 0.41
N ARG A 604 0.67 -13.58 0.62
CA ARG A 604 1.53 -12.88 -0.34
C ARG A 604 3.02 -13.25 -0.25
N ALA A 605 3.43 -14.06 0.73
CA ALA A 605 4.84 -14.27 1.05
C ALA A 605 5.64 -14.82 -0.14
N ALA A 606 5.11 -15.78 -0.89
CA ALA A 606 5.81 -16.37 -2.03
C ALA A 606 6.19 -15.33 -3.10
N ALA A 607 5.23 -14.50 -3.52
CA ALA A 607 5.47 -13.44 -4.51
C ALA A 607 6.47 -12.40 -3.98
N VAL A 608 6.37 -12.02 -2.70
CA VAL A 608 7.30 -11.09 -2.08
C VAL A 608 8.72 -11.65 -2.04
N ILE A 609 8.90 -12.89 -1.56
CA ILE A 609 10.20 -13.57 -1.49
C ILE A 609 10.82 -13.71 -2.89
N ALA A 610 10.01 -14.04 -3.90
CA ALA A 610 10.47 -14.11 -5.29
C ALA A 610 10.96 -12.76 -5.82
N SER A 611 10.29 -11.65 -5.44
CA SER A 611 10.64 -10.29 -5.89
C SER A 611 11.88 -9.69 -5.24
N VAL A 612 12.24 -10.12 -4.01
CA VAL A 612 13.40 -9.58 -3.29
C VAL A 612 14.71 -10.05 -3.95
N PRO A 613 15.76 -9.21 -4.07
CA PRO A 613 17.06 -9.66 -4.59
C PRO A 613 17.63 -10.85 -3.80
N ALA A 614 18.22 -11.82 -4.51
CA ALA A 614 18.71 -13.06 -3.89
C ALA A 614 19.79 -12.82 -2.81
N ASP A 615 20.58 -11.76 -2.97
CA ASP A 615 21.64 -11.33 -2.06
C ASP A 615 21.15 -10.44 -0.91
N ALA A 616 19.84 -10.21 -0.80
CA ALA A 616 19.20 -9.42 0.24
C ALA A 616 18.27 -10.24 1.17
N LEU A 617 18.08 -11.54 0.89
CA LEU A 617 17.22 -12.43 1.70
C LEU A 617 17.91 -12.89 2.98
N LEU A 618 17.19 -12.88 4.10
CA LEU A 618 17.61 -13.38 5.41
C LEU A 618 16.55 -14.33 6.01
N LEU A 619 17.02 -15.25 6.85
CA LEU A 619 16.18 -16.13 7.66
C LEU A 619 16.28 -15.72 9.13
N GLU A 620 15.20 -15.91 9.87
CA GLU A 620 15.10 -15.52 11.27
C GLU A 620 14.05 -16.38 11.98
N SER A 621 14.24 -16.58 13.29
CA SER A 621 13.27 -17.29 14.10
C SER A 621 12.16 -16.37 14.61
N ASP A 622 12.52 -15.17 15.08
CA ASP A 622 11.65 -14.29 15.88
C ASP A 622 11.17 -14.93 17.19
N GLU A 623 11.97 -15.86 17.75
CA GLU A 623 11.58 -16.65 18.92
C GLU A 623 12.27 -16.17 20.21
N HIS A 624 11.65 -16.49 21.37
CA HIS A 624 12.18 -16.17 22.70
C HIS A 624 12.98 -17.31 23.36
N THR A 625 13.00 -18.50 22.74
CA THR A 625 13.68 -19.69 23.27
C THR A 625 14.48 -20.40 22.18
N ALA A 626 15.52 -21.14 22.57
CA ALA A 626 16.37 -21.88 21.65
C ALA A 626 15.63 -23.01 20.92
N ASP A 627 14.75 -23.72 21.64
CA ASP A 627 13.98 -24.83 21.07
C ASP A 627 12.97 -24.36 20.02
N GLY A 628 12.32 -23.20 20.24
CA GLY A 628 11.40 -22.60 19.26
C GLY A 628 12.13 -22.16 17.99
N ALA A 629 13.33 -21.60 18.14
CA ALA A 629 14.08 -21.03 17.03
C ALA A 629 14.41 -22.03 15.94
N ALA A 630 14.84 -23.25 16.29
CA ALA A 630 15.20 -24.28 15.31
C ALA A 630 14.03 -24.68 14.41
N ALA A 631 12.84 -24.87 14.98
CA ALA A 631 11.65 -25.24 14.22
C ALA A 631 11.17 -24.09 13.31
N ALA A 632 11.18 -22.86 13.83
CA ALA A 632 10.79 -21.68 13.07
C ALA A 632 11.72 -21.43 11.87
N LEU A 633 13.04 -21.58 12.07
CA LEU A 633 14.04 -21.41 11.00
C LEU A 633 13.90 -22.49 9.93
N ALA A 634 13.63 -23.75 10.29
CA ALA A 634 13.42 -24.82 9.32
C ALA A 634 12.19 -24.53 8.43
N GLU A 635 11.08 -24.07 9.02
CA GLU A 635 9.89 -23.69 8.26
C GLU A 635 10.17 -22.49 7.33
N ALA A 636 10.81 -21.44 7.84
CA ALA A 636 11.19 -20.27 7.06
C ALA A 636 12.09 -20.66 5.88
N CYS A 637 13.10 -21.49 6.12
CA CYS A 637 14.02 -21.99 5.11
C CYS A 637 13.29 -22.75 4.00
N ALA A 638 12.43 -23.71 4.36
CA ALA A 638 11.66 -24.49 3.39
C ALA A 638 10.75 -23.62 2.51
N ARG A 639 10.10 -22.61 3.11
CA ARG A 639 9.22 -21.67 2.39
C ARG A 639 10.00 -20.75 1.46
N VAL A 640 11.13 -20.21 1.90
CA VAL A 640 12.01 -19.38 1.08
C VAL A 640 12.61 -20.20 -0.07
N ALA A 641 13.08 -21.41 0.21
CA ALA A 641 13.61 -22.33 -0.80
C ALA A 641 12.56 -22.61 -1.89
N HIS A 642 11.33 -22.96 -1.48
CA HIS A 642 10.23 -23.21 -2.39
C HIS A 642 9.90 -21.98 -3.26
N ALA A 643 9.75 -20.80 -2.66
CA ALA A 643 9.42 -19.57 -3.40
C ALA A 643 10.51 -19.13 -4.39
N ARG A 644 11.76 -19.56 -4.18
CA ARG A 644 12.91 -19.23 -5.05
C ARG A 644 13.30 -20.33 -6.02
N GLY A 645 12.67 -21.50 -5.94
CA GLY A 645 13.11 -22.69 -6.67
C GLY A 645 14.50 -23.17 -6.26
N TRP A 646 14.91 -22.93 -5.00
CA TRP A 646 16.20 -23.36 -4.46
C TRP A 646 16.05 -24.67 -3.68
N SER A 647 17.17 -25.38 -3.48
CA SER A 647 17.21 -26.40 -2.43
C SER A 647 17.24 -25.72 -1.04
N GLU A 648 16.76 -26.40 0.00
CA GLU A 648 16.85 -25.90 1.39
C GLU A 648 18.31 -25.65 1.81
N ALA A 649 19.24 -26.48 1.32
CA ALA A 649 20.67 -26.29 1.54
C ALA A 649 21.19 -24.99 0.89
N ASP A 650 20.76 -24.68 -0.34
CA ASP A 650 21.13 -23.45 -1.03
C ASP A 650 20.52 -22.22 -0.35
N ALA A 651 19.25 -22.32 0.07
CA ALA A 651 18.58 -21.24 0.80
C ALA A 651 19.30 -20.94 2.12
N ALA A 652 19.64 -21.96 2.91
CA ALA A 652 20.40 -21.83 4.15
C ALA A 652 21.78 -21.19 3.89
N ALA A 653 22.54 -21.69 2.91
CA ALA A 653 23.88 -21.18 2.60
C ALA A 653 23.87 -19.74 2.10
N ARG A 654 22.96 -19.39 1.18
CA ARG A 654 22.84 -18.04 0.61
C ARG A 654 22.42 -17.02 1.67
N THR A 655 21.38 -17.33 2.42
CA THR A 655 20.86 -16.43 3.46
C THR A 655 21.86 -16.27 4.61
N ALA A 656 22.63 -17.31 4.96
CA ALA A 656 23.73 -17.20 5.91
C ALA A 656 24.87 -16.30 5.40
N ALA A 657 25.23 -16.38 4.11
CA ALA A 657 26.21 -15.50 3.51
C ALA A 657 25.70 -14.03 3.49
N ASN A 658 24.43 -13.82 3.17
CA ASN A 658 23.79 -12.50 3.21
C ASN A 658 23.79 -11.93 4.64
N ALA A 659 23.45 -12.74 5.65
CA ALA A 659 23.46 -12.33 7.05
C ALA A 659 24.86 -11.94 7.53
N ARG A 660 25.90 -12.69 7.12
CA ARG A 660 27.29 -12.30 7.39
C ARG A 660 27.62 -10.94 6.80
N GLN A 661 27.11 -10.60 5.62
CA GLN A 661 27.29 -9.24 5.06
C GLN A 661 26.47 -8.19 5.82
N ALA A 662 25.22 -8.50 6.16
CA ALA A 662 24.29 -7.60 6.85
C ALA A 662 24.73 -7.24 8.27
N PHE A 663 25.53 -8.09 8.91
CA PHE A 663 26.03 -7.88 10.27
C PHE A 663 27.57 -7.79 10.38
N ASN A 664 28.30 -7.60 9.27
CA ASN A 664 29.76 -7.42 9.30
C ASN A 664 30.17 -5.99 9.66
N VAL A 665 30.43 -5.75 10.95
CA VAL A 665 30.92 -4.45 11.44
C VAL A 665 32.23 -3.97 10.80
N ASP A 666 33.12 -4.88 10.42
CA ASP A 666 34.43 -4.51 9.85
C ASP A 666 34.31 -4.05 8.40
N ALA A 667 33.29 -4.52 7.68
CA ALA A 667 32.99 -4.05 6.33
C ALA A 667 32.42 -2.62 6.30
N TRP A 668 31.98 -2.08 7.44
CA TRP A 668 31.41 -0.73 7.54
C TRP A 668 32.44 0.32 7.95
N ALA A 669 33.69 -0.05 8.20
CA ALA A 669 34.74 0.85 8.69
C ALA A 669 35.49 1.66 7.60
N LEU A 670 35.10 1.54 6.32
CA LEU A 670 35.73 2.23 5.18
C LEU A 670 35.09 3.58 4.84
#